data_AF-A0A844XZA6-F1
#
_entry.id   AF-A0A844XZA6-F1
#
_cell.length_a   1.000
_cell.length_b   1.000
_cell.length_c   1.000
_cell.angle_alpha   90.00
_cell.angle_beta   90.00
_cell.angle_gamma   90.00
#
_symmetry.space_group_name_H-M   'P 1'
#
loop_
_entity.id
_entity.type
_entity.pdbx_description
1 polymer ?
#
loop_
_entity_poly.entity_id
_entity_poly.type
_entity_poly.pdbx_seq_one_letter_code
_entity_poly.pdbx_strand_id
1 'polypeptide(L)'
;MKKLALAASALLLTASPLPLLAQGAAPAAQEAVDTGTGATIVPVPGWASETREGMLVFTAPEGDATAAVVGVDAAEDGSAAVAAAWQKLSPGFERDVLIAQDPPARDGWDQITVVNYKSSPAEKIAVQGIGLRKGDRWTVVLINGALATIAKRNAQLNQAFGSLKPADFERETFAGKEANALTPARIAEITGFVEEAMTGLEVPGVGLALIEDGKIVWEGGLGLTEQGGTQKVDENTSFMVASNTKGMATLLLSTLVDEGKLAWDQKVTEVYPEFRLGSDATTDSVRVEHLICACTGLPRKDMQWVMNTSAKTPASDTFAQLALTEPTSGFGEVFQYNNLMASAAGYIGGHLVYPDMEMGAAFDRAMDERIFDPLGMNNTTFDFSEAMKANWAKPHARGYAGPVEEAPMDWNYMVYPYRPAGGVWSTAHDMALYALNELNNGKLADGSQLASAENLLKRRERYVPLGEDSWYGMGLMEDASLGKQVYFHGGSLIGFKSNFWFIPEDGIGAVLLTNSDTGQGILGLFQRKLLELLYDGNKEADENLAASVKLGAEAREKGREGIVEKGDPAVLATLAPRYVSPELGPLTISTENGLTWATVTSGKSAIGTKANDDGTNSVIFMTPGFFGFPLIMGEREGKRVLILMDAQHEYVFTEDAA
;
A
#
# COMPACT_ATOMS: atom_id res chain seq x y z
N MET A 1 5.23 7.69 12.42
CA MET A 1 5.92 8.04 11.15
C MET A 1 5.22 7.39 9.95
N LYS A 2 4.74 8.12 8.91
CA LYS A 2 4.08 7.52 7.72
C LYS A 2 4.30 8.26 6.37
N LYS A 3 5.34 9.11 6.22
CA LYS A 3 5.58 9.90 4.99
C LYS A 3 7.06 10.02 4.60
N LEU A 4 7.55 9.07 3.79
CA LEU A 4 8.59 9.23 2.75
C LEU A 4 8.78 7.90 2.00
N ALA A 5 7.80 7.56 1.15
CA ALA A 5 7.81 6.37 0.31
C ALA A 5 6.99 6.63 -0.97
N LEU A 6 7.60 7.32 -1.94
CA LEU A 6 7.00 7.56 -3.27
C LEU A 6 7.99 7.29 -4.42
N ALA A 7 8.80 6.25 -4.25
CA ALA A 7 9.57 5.60 -5.31
C ALA A 7 9.76 4.12 -4.95
N ALA A 8 9.65 3.23 -5.94
CA ALA A 8 9.77 1.77 -5.86
C ALA A 8 8.78 1.01 -4.95
N SER A 9 8.43 -0.20 -5.36
CA SER A 9 7.64 -1.16 -4.60
C SER A 9 8.19 -2.58 -4.81
N ALA A 10 8.25 -3.36 -3.72
CA ALA A 10 8.05 -4.82 -3.64
C ALA A 10 9.21 -5.88 -3.52
N LEU A 11 9.46 -6.36 -2.28
CA LEU A 11 9.60 -7.80 -1.82
C LEU A 11 10.91 -8.66 -2.10
N LEU A 12 11.12 -9.93 -1.59
CA LEU A 12 12.35 -10.83 -1.74
C LEU A 12 12.31 -12.30 -1.14
N LEU A 13 13.36 -13.16 -1.31
CA LEU A 13 13.93 -14.33 -0.50
C LEU A 13 13.86 -15.82 -1.02
N THR A 14 14.58 -16.76 -0.37
CA THR A 14 14.42 -18.26 -0.21
C THR A 14 15.65 -18.87 0.54
N ALA A 15 15.71 -20.04 1.23
CA ALA A 15 14.74 -20.93 1.95
C ALA A 15 15.48 -22.12 2.71
N SER A 16 14.79 -22.86 3.60
CA SER A 16 15.08 -24.22 4.19
C SER A 16 16.04 -24.40 5.41
N PRO A 17 15.86 -25.43 6.31
CA PRO A 17 14.74 -26.38 6.51
C PRO A 17 14.11 -26.41 7.95
N LEU A 18 13.04 -27.20 8.13
CA LEU A 18 12.13 -27.26 9.31
C LEU A 18 12.63 -28.02 10.56
N PRO A 19 12.05 -27.72 11.76
CA PRO A 19 11.21 -28.73 12.45
C PRO A 19 9.89 -28.20 13.07
N LEU A 20 9.10 -29.12 13.62
CA LEU A 20 7.75 -29.02 14.24
C LEU A 20 7.20 -27.63 14.64
N LEU A 21 5.96 -27.37 14.18
CA LEU A 21 5.11 -26.26 14.63
C LEU A 21 4.68 -26.41 16.10
N ALA A 22 5.23 -25.58 16.97
CA ALA A 22 4.48 -25.06 18.12
C ALA A 22 3.64 -23.87 17.67
N GLN A 23 2.57 -23.52 18.40
CA GLN A 23 1.91 -22.23 18.22
C GLN A 23 2.92 -21.12 18.47
N GLY A 24 3.11 -20.23 17.49
CA GLY A 24 4.14 -19.20 17.53
C GLY A 24 3.87 -18.19 18.63
N ALA A 25 4.52 -18.34 19.78
CA ALA A 25 4.67 -17.26 20.72
C ALA A 25 5.35 -16.08 19.99
N ALA A 26 4.85 -14.86 20.19
CA ALA A 26 5.47 -13.67 19.62
C ALA A 26 6.98 -13.65 19.96
N PRO A 27 7.87 -13.32 19.02
CA PRO A 27 9.30 -13.28 19.29
C PRO A 27 9.56 -12.36 20.49
N ALA A 28 10.37 -12.84 21.44
CA ALA A 28 10.68 -12.10 22.64
C ALA A 28 11.16 -10.69 22.28
N ALA A 29 10.58 -9.67 22.91
CA ALA A 29 10.87 -8.27 22.60
C ALA A 29 12.38 -8.03 22.71
N GLN A 30 13.01 -7.63 21.60
CA GLN A 30 14.43 -7.33 21.58
C GLN A 30 14.66 -6.03 22.36
N GLU A 31 15.60 -6.06 23.31
CA GLU A 31 15.95 -4.89 24.09
C GLU A 31 16.57 -3.81 23.18
N ALA A 32 16.20 -2.55 23.42
CA ALA A 32 16.76 -1.43 22.67
C ALA A 32 18.24 -1.22 23.05
N VAL A 33 19.11 -1.07 22.06
CA VAL A 33 20.54 -0.85 22.23
C VAL A 33 20.90 0.63 22.06
N ASP A 34 21.92 1.09 22.79
CA ASP A 34 22.52 2.40 22.56
C ASP A 34 23.25 2.42 21.21
N THR A 35 22.97 3.44 20.42
CA THR A 35 23.58 3.70 19.10
C THR A 35 24.98 4.32 19.20
N GLY A 36 25.39 4.76 20.39
CA GLY A 36 26.55 5.63 20.61
C GLY A 36 26.24 7.11 20.32
N THR A 37 25.08 7.44 19.76
CA THR A 37 24.67 8.81 19.41
C THR A 37 23.78 9.45 20.47
N GLY A 38 23.58 8.81 21.63
CA GLY A 38 22.59 9.25 22.64
C GLY A 38 21.14 9.02 22.19
N ALA A 39 20.96 8.13 21.20
CA ALA A 39 19.70 7.58 20.77
C ALA A 39 19.70 6.07 21.01
N THR A 40 18.53 5.46 21.17
CA THR A 40 18.37 4.01 21.26
C THR A 40 17.64 3.46 20.04
N ILE A 41 17.86 2.18 19.74
CA ILE A 41 17.21 1.48 18.64
C ILE A 41 16.97 0.00 18.99
N VAL A 42 15.80 -0.54 18.64
CA VAL A 42 15.58 -1.99 18.62
C VAL A 42 16.25 -2.57 17.37
N PRO A 43 17.15 -3.56 17.46
CA PRO A 43 17.84 -4.14 16.30
C PRO A 43 16.87 -4.63 15.21
N VAL A 44 17.32 -4.58 13.95
CA VAL A 44 16.48 -4.97 12.80
C VAL A 44 16.10 -6.46 12.89
N PRO A 45 14.81 -6.83 13.06
CA PRO A 45 14.46 -8.22 13.38
C PRO A 45 14.86 -9.21 12.29
N GLY A 46 15.57 -10.26 12.69
CA GLY A 46 16.08 -11.30 11.80
C GLY A 46 17.39 -10.95 11.06
N TRP A 47 17.91 -9.72 11.16
CA TRP A 47 19.18 -9.34 10.56
C TRP A 47 20.34 -9.68 11.50
N ALA A 48 21.53 -9.94 10.95
CA ALA A 48 22.75 -10.04 11.75
C ALA A 48 23.21 -8.62 12.16
N SER A 49 23.58 -8.42 13.42
CA SER A 49 24.04 -7.12 13.94
C SER A 49 25.49 -7.17 14.43
N GLU A 50 26.27 -6.14 14.12
CA GLU A 50 27.61 -5.92 14.64
C GLU A 50 27.85 -4.45 15.03
N THR A 51 28.75 -4.21 15.99
CA THR A 51 29.27 -2.87 16.29
C THR A 51 30.65 -2.72 15.66
N ARG A 52 30.76 -1.90 14.62
CA ARG A 52 32.02 -1.65 13.90
C ARG A 52 32.42 -0.18 14.05
N GLU A 53 33.57 0.07 14.68
CA GLU A 53 34.17 1.42 14.78
C GLU A 53 33.23 2.49 15.38
N GLY A 54 32.35 2.07 16.29
CA GLY A 54 31.33 2.95 16.91
C GLY A 54 30.11 3.22 16.01
N MET A 55 29.89 2.41 14.99
CA MET A 55 28.67 2.33 14.18
C MET A 55 27.95 1.01 14.50
N LEU A 56 26.62 1.01 14.49
CA LEU A 56 25.85 -0.24 14.43
C LEU A 56 25.64 -0.60 12.95
N VAL A 57 25.97 -1.82 12.56
CA VAL A 57 25.74 -2.33 11.21
C VAL A 57 24.85 -3.57 11.30
N PHE A 58 23.81 -3.57 10.47
CA PHE A 58 22.86 -4.66 10.30
C PHE A 58 23.02 -5.21 8.88
N THR A 59 23.15 -6.52 8.75
CA THR A 59 23.25 -7.23 7.46
C THR A 59 22.06 -8.15 7.28
N ALA A 60 21.39 -8.05 6.13
CA ALA A 60 20.24 -8.88 5.81
C ALA A 60 20.64 -10.36 5.71
N PRO A 61 19.75 -11.33 6.07
CA PRO A 61 19.98 -12.78 5.90
C PRO A 61 20.46 -13.21 4.51
N GLU A 62 20.14 -12.44 3.48
CA GLU A 62 20.50 -12.68 2.08
C GLU A 62 21.93 -12.22 1.73
N GLY A 63 22.58 -11.43 2.58
CA GLY A 63 23.96 -10.96 2.44
C GLY A 63 24.19 -9.86 1.40
N ASP A 64 23.14 -9.43 0.68
CA ASP A 64 23.19 -8.45 -0.41
C ASP A 64 22.62 -7.06 -0.04
N ALA A 65 22.25 -6.85 1.23
CA ALA A 65 21.84 -5.56 1.75
C ALA A 65 22.29 -5.30 3.18
N THR A 66 22.59 -4.03 3.45
CA THR A 66 22.99 -3.52 4.76
C THR A 66 22.21 -2.27 5.15
N ALA A 67 22.08 -2.12 6.46
CA ALA A 67 21.53 -0.96 7.15
C ALA A 67 22.52 -0.57 8.25
N ALA A 68 22.81 0.72 8.44
CA ALA A 68 23.75 1.16 9.47
C ALA A 68 23.24 2.39 10.22
N VAL A 69 23.58 2.48 11.51
CA VAL A 69 23.40 3.69 12.34
C VAL A 69 24.78 4.25 12.67
N VAL A 70 25.01 5.50 12.26
CA VAL A 70 26.32 6.15 12.26
C VAL A 70 26.22 7.49 13.00
N GLY A 71 27.00 7.64 14.07
CA GLY A 71 27.19 8.94 14.74
C GLY A 71 28.12 9.87 13.97
N VAL A 72 27.69 11.12 13.79
CA VAL A 72 28.45 12.24 13.24
C VAL A 72 28.34 13.42 14.22
N ASP A 73 29.47 13.84 14.79
CA ASP A 73 29.49 14.78 15.93
C ASP A 73 29.08 16.21 15.60
N ALA A 74 29.34 16.67 14.36
CA ALA A 74 28.90 17.95 13.84
C ALA A 74 28.87 17.92 12.30
N ALA A 75 27.88 18.60 11.71
CA ALA A 75 27.76 18.86 10.27
C ALA A 75 26.92 20.12 10.04
N GLU A 76 27.14 20.81 8.91
CA GLU A 76 26.44 22.06 8.55
C GLU A 76 24.93 21.84 8.35
N ASP A 77 24.56 20.76 7.66
CA ASP A 77 23.19 20.29 7.48
C ASP A 77 23.12 18.76 7.46
N GLY A 78 21.92 18.20 7.31
CA GLY A 78 21.70 16.75 7.31
C GLY A 78 22.18 16.03 6.05
N SER A 79 22.34 16.72 4.92
CA SER A 79 22.96 16.16 3.71
C SER A 79 24.47 16.04 3.88
N ALA A 80 25.11 17.05 4.49
CA ALA A 80 26.51 16.98 4.93
C ALA A 80 26.73 15.89 5.98
N ALA A 81 25.80 15.72 6.94
CA ALA A 81 25.84 14.64 7.92
C ALA A 81 25.76 13.25 7.25
N VAL A 82 24.82 13.06 6.30
CA VAL A 82 24.68 11.82 5.52
C VAL A 82 25.94 11.54 4.69
N ALA A 83 26.51 12.55 4.03
CA ALA A 83 27.75 12.38 3.26
C ALA A 83 28.95 12.00 4.14
N ALA A 84 29.09 12.62 5.31
CA ALA A 84 30.13 12.27 6.29
C ALA A 84 29.96 10.85 6.83
N ALA A 85 28.72 10.42 7.10
CA ALA A 85 28.41 9.06 7.54
C ALA A 85 28.75 8.02 6.46
N TRP A 86 28.44 8.30 5.18
CA TRP A 86 28.85 7.40 4.08
C TRP A 86 30.36 7.23 4.02
N GLN A 87 31.15 8.31 4.13
CA GLN A 87 32.62 8.20 4.14
C GLN A 87 33.17 7.42 5.35
N LYS A 88 32.45 7.41 6.49
CA LYS A 88 32.81 6.63 7.68
C LYS A 88 32.48 5.14 7.54
N LEU A 89 31.34 4.80 6.94
CA LEU A 89 30.92 3.41 6.70
C LEU A 89 31.68 2.77 5.52
N SER A 90 31.85 3.54 4.44
CA SER A 90 32.42 3.13 3.16
C SER A 90 33.30 4.27 2.59
N PRO A 91 34.58 4.36 3.02
CA PRO A 91 35.50 5.38 2.52
C PRO A 91 35.63 5.33 1.00
N GLY A 92 35.43 6.47 0.33
CA GLY A 92 35.39 6.55 -1.13
C GLY A 92 34.01 6.29 -1.75
N PHE A 93 32.93 6.25 -0.95
CA PHE A 93 31.56 6.29 -1.48
C PHE A 93 31.34 7.57 -2.30
N GLU A 94 31.01 7.41 -3.58
CA GLU A 94 30.71 8.51 -4.50
C GLU A 94 29.47 8.14 -5.32
N ARG A 95 28.39 8.91 -5.18
CA ARG A 95 27.12 8.71 -5.89
C ARG A 95 26.32 10.01 -5.90
N ASP A 96 25.76 10.35 -7.05
CA ASP A 96 24.86 11.50 -7.21
C ASP A 96 23.62 11.41 -6.31
N VAL A 97 23.27 12.53 -5.67
CA VAL A 97 21.99 12.70 -4.99
C VAL A 97 20.88 12.86 -6.03
N LEU A 98 19.84 12.02 -5.94
CA LEU A 98 18.62 12.18 -6.74
C LEU A 98 17.77 13.31 -6.17
N ILE A 99 17.50 13.28 -4.85
CA ILE A 99 16.79 14.34 -4.13
C ILE A 99 17.14 14.28 -2.64
N ALA A 100 17.36 15.44 -2.02
CA ALA A 100 17.43 15.62 -0.58
C ALA A 100 16.23 16.46 -0.12
N GLN A 101 15.57 16.07 0.97
CA GLN A 101 14.40 16.76 1.51
C GLN A 101 14.41 16.78 3.04
N ASP A 102 14.00 17.90 3.63
CA ASP A 102 13.80 18.06 5.07
C ASP A 102 12.30 17.92 5.43
N PRO A 103 11.80 16.72 5.80
CA PRO A 103 10.48 16.56 6.40
C PRO A 103 10.41 17.19 7.80
N PRO A 104 9.20 17.45 8.34
CA PRO A 104 9.03 17.99 9.68
C PRO A 104 9.74 17.18 10.77
N ALA A 105 10.28 17.91 11.74
CA ALA A 105 10.75 17.38 13.02
C ALA A 105 9.64 16.56 13.70
N ARG A 106 10.00 15.41 14.28
CA ARG A 106 9.10 14.48 14.98
C ARG A 106 9.90 13.48 15.81
N ASP A 107 9.22 12.67 16.62
CA ASP A 107 9.81 11.57 17.41
C ASP A 107 11.06 12.03 18.22
N GLY A 108 11.03 13.27 18.73
CA GLY A 108 12.08 13.88 19.54
C GLY A 108 13.23 14.55 18.78
N TRP A 109 13.31 14.40 17.45
CA TRP A 109 14.41 14.93 16.62
C TRP A 109 14.23 16.41 16.27
N ASP A 110 15.31 17.20 16.31
CA ASP A 110 15.29 18.65 16.07
C ASP A 110 15.40 19.02 14.58
N GLN A 111 15.84 18.07 13.73
CA GLN A 111 15.79 18.12 12.28
C GLN A 111 15.82 16.68 11.73
N ILE A 112 15.12 16.45 10.62
CA ILE A 112 15.20 15.21 9.83
C ILE A 112 15.51 15.62 8.39
N THR A 113 16.48 14.95 7.76
CA THR A 113 16.83 15.12 6.35
C THR A 113 16.91 13.75 5.69
N VAL A 114 16.21 13.54 4.57
CA VAL A 114 16.27 12.28 3.80
C VAL A 114 16.91 12.54 2.45
N VAL A 115 18.00 11.83 2.17
CA VAL A 115 18.80 11.90 0.95
C VAL A 115 18.62 10.60 0.18
N ASN A 116 17.94 10.67 -0.95
CA ASN A 116 17.83 9.56 -1.90
C ASN A 116 18.88 9.74 -2.99
N TYR A 117 19.57 8.66 -3.34
CA TYR A 117 20.63 8.66 -4.34
C TYR A 117 20.12 8.17 -5.69
N LYS A 118 20.81 8.54 -6.77
CA LYS A 118 20.55 7.97 -8.10
C LYS A 118 20.93 6.47 -8.11
N SER A 119 20.05 5.65 -8.68
CA SER A 119 20.40 4.31 -9.17
C SER A 119 19.81 4.09 -10.57
N SER A 120 20.57 3.39 -11.40
CA SER A 120 20.14 2.98 -12.74
C SER A 120 19.30 1.70 -12.68
N PRO A 121 18.42 1.46 -13.67
CA PRO A 121 17.68 0.21 -13.77
C PRO A 121 18.59 -1.03 -13.82
N ALA A 122 19.78 -0.92 -14.41
CA ALA A 122 20.75 -2.00 -14.49
C ALA A 122 21.34 -2.41 -13.11
N GLU A 123 21.49 -1.48 -12.16
CA GLU A 123 22.07 -1.77 -10.84
C GLU A 123 21.11 -2.53 -9.91
N LYS A 124 19.80 -2.27 -10.01
CA LYS A 124 18.75 -2.86 -9.15
C LYS A 124 19.02 -2.72 -7.64
N ILE A 125 19.55 -1.58 -7.21
CA ILE A 125 19.83 -1.26 -5.79
C ILE A 125 18.96 -0.13 -5.24
N ALA A 126 18.75 -0.15 -3.93
CA ALA A 126 18.28 0.97 -3.14
C ALA A 126 19.45 1.58 -2.35
N VAL A 127 19.61 2.90 -2.42
CA VAL A 127 20.64 3.65 -1.68
C VAL A 127 20.03 4.93 -1.10
N GLN A 128 20.01 5.03 0.23
CA GLN A 128 19.38 6.14 0.96
C GLN A 128 20.16 6.46 2.23
N GLY A 129 20.20 7.74 2.60
CA GLY A 129 20.61 8.18 3.94
C GLY A 129 19.54 9.04 4.61
N ILE A 130 19.41 8.92 5.93
CA ILE A 130 18.49 9.70 6.76
C ILE A 130 19.30 10.31 7.91
N GLY A 131 19.50 11.63 7.88
CA GLY A 131 20.09 12.38 8.99
C GLY A 131 19.03 12.77 10.02
N LEU A 132 19.27 12.46 11.28
CA LEU A 132 18.42 12.80 12.43
C LEU A 132 19.23 13.62 13.44
N ARG A 133 18.91 14.90 13.65
CA ARG A 133 19.70 15.78 14.54
C ARG A 133 19.12 15.86 15.96
N LYS A 134 19.99 15.79 16.98
CA LYS A 134 19.65 16.17 18.35
C LYS A 134 20.76 17.05 18.95
N GLY A 135 20.44 18.31 19.25
CA GLY A 135 21.43 19.34 19.56
C GLY A 135 22.39 19.53 18.38
N ASP A 136 23.69 19.56 18.64
CA ASP A 136 24.73 19.69 17.61
C ASP A 136 25.02 18.38 16.84
N ARG A 137 24.59 17.22 17.38
CA ARG A 137 24.98 15.89 16.91
C ARG A 137 23.95 15.27 15.96
N TRP A 138 24.45 14.49 15.01
CA TRP A 138 23.65 13.75 14.04
C TRP A 138 23.73 12.24 14.26
N THR A 139 22.56 11.61 14.23
CA THR A 139 22.37 10.16 14.11
C THR A 139 21.97 9.89 12.68
N VAL A 140 22.80 9.18 11.91
CA VAL A 140 22.53 8.91 10.50
C VAL A 140 22.17 7.46 10.29
N VAL A 141 21.01 7.19 9.71
CA VAL A 141 20.68 5.89 9.13
C VAL A 141 21.17 5.84 7.69
N LEU A 142 21.89 4.78 7.32
CA LEU A 142 22.32 4.51 5.94
C LEU A 142 21.73 3.17 5.50
N ILE A 143 21.19 3.11 4.27
CA ILE A 143 20.63 1.91 3.66
C ILE A 143 21.28 1.72 2.29
N ASN A 144 21.85 0.53 2.04
CA ASN A 144 22.46 0.16 0.77
C ASN A 144 22.28 -1.33 0.50
N GLY A 145 21.77 -1.70 -0.67
CA GLY A 145 21.69 -3.11 -1.08
C GLY A 145 20.76 -3.37 -2.25
N ALA A 146 20.58 -4.65 -2.56
CA ALA A 146 19.61 -5.10 -3.55
C ALA A 146 18.20 -4.51 -3.25
N LEU A 147 17.58 -3.96 -4.29
CA LEU A 147 16.29 -3.29 -4.20
C LEU A 147 15.19 -4.24 -3.67
N ALA A 148 15.23 -5.51 -4.10
CA ALA A 148 14.40 -6.58 -3.55
C ALA A 148 14.58 -6.71 -2.03
N THR A 149 15.81 -6.91 -1.56
CA THR A 149 16.08 -7.23 -0.16
C THR A 149 15.60 -6.15 0.78
N ILE A 150 15.81 -4.87 0.41
CA ILE A 150 15.20 -3.73 1.10
C ILE A 150 13.67 -3.78 1.00
N ALA A 151 13.10 -3.97 -0.20
CA ALA A 151 11.66 -3.87 -0.44
C ALA A 151 10.79 -4.98 0.21
N LYS A 152 11.36 -6.11 0.67
CA LYS A 152 10.69 -7.03 1.61
C LYS A 152 10.95 -6.69 3.06
N ARG A 153 12.21 -6.53 3.42
CA ARG A 153 12.59 -6.33 4.83
C ARG A 153 12.26 -4.91 5.31
N ASN A 154 11.68 -4.08 4.44
CA ASN A 154 11.04 -2.80 4.73
C ASN A 154 10.18 -2.81 6.01
N ALA A 155 9.41 -3.87 6.28
CA ALA A 155 8.64 -3.96 7.54
C ALA A 155 9.55 -4.10 8.79
N GLN A 156 10.62 -4.90 8.69
CA GLN A 156 11.64 -5.07 9.74
C GLN A 156 12.48 -3.79 9.92
N LEU A 157 12.79 -3.10 8.82
CA LEU A 157 13.48 -1.80 8.81
C LEU A 157 12.59 -0.68 9.40
N ASN A 158 11.31 -0.64 9.06
CA ASN A 158 10.32 0.25 9.68
C ASN A 158 10.17 0.00 11.18
N GLN A 159 10.32 -1.26 11.62
CA GLN A 159 10.25 -1.62 13.03
C GLN A 159 11.46 -1.07 13.80
N ALA A 160 12.68 -1.31 13.29
CA ALA A 160 13.90 -0.77 13.90
C ALA A 160 13.95 0.77 13.83
N PHE A 161 13.83 1.37 12.64
CA PHE A 161 13.96 2.83 12.48
C PHE A 161 12.74 3.61 13.01
N GLY A 162 11.59 2.96 13.19
CA GLY A 162 10.47 3.53 13.95
C GLY A 162 10.81 3.71 15.43
N SER A 163 11.61 2.79 15.99
CA SER A 163 12.12 2.86 17.37
C SER A 163 13.33 3.77 17.57
N LEU A 164 13.99 4.22 16.50
CA LEU A 164 15.19 5.06 16.57
C LEU A 164 14.85 6.47 17.05
N LYS A 165 15.10 6.72 18.35
CA LYS A 165 14.68 7.92 19.08
C LYS A 165 15.80 8.42 20.00
N PRO A 166 15.87 9.72 20.33
CA PRO A 166 16.72 10.22 21.41
C PRO A 166 16.41 9.48 22.71
N ALA A 167 17.44 9.15 23.51
CA ALA A 167 17.28 8.33 24.71
C ALA A 167 16.47 9.00 25.84
N ASP A 168 16.23 10.31 25.73
CA ASP A 168 15.42 11.15 26.61
C ASP A 168 14.02 11.46 26.05
N PHE A 169 13.64 10.93 24.89
CA PHE A 169 12.35 11.19 24.26
C PHE A 169 11.25 10.22 24.69
N GLU A 170 10.24 10.75 25.40
CA GLU A 170 8.96 10.08 25.62
C GLU A 170 7.99 10.42 24.47
N ARG A 171 7.47 9.40 23.76
CA ARG A 171 6.46 9.59 22.71
C ARG A 171 5.11 9.96 23.35
N GLU A 172 4.40 10.88 22.70
CA GLU A 172 2.99 11.18 23.00
C GLU A 172 2.13 9.90 23.06
N THR A 173 1.23 9.83 24.04
CA THR A 173 0.32 8.70 24.20
C THR A 173 -1.06 9.14 24.64
N PHE A 174 -2.06 8.41 24.15
CA PHE A 174 -3.48 8.52 24.48
C PHE A 174 -3.98 7.31 25.28
N ALA A 175 -3.08 6.41 25.70
CA ALA A 175 -3.42 5.28 26.56
C ALA A 175 -4.09 5.77 27.86
N GLY A 176 -5.31 5.27 28.13
CA GLY A 176 -6.09 5.67 29.30
C GLY A 176 -6.73 7.07 29.24
N LYS A 177 -6.66 7.77 28.09
CA LYS A 177 -7.53 8.92 27.81
C LYS A 177 -8.89 8.41 27.29
N GLU A 178 -9.99 9.01 27.70
CA GLU A 178 -11.30 8.83 27.06
C GLU A 178 -11.38 9.73 25.80
N ALA A 179 -12.08 9.30 24.76
CA ALA A 179 -12.31 10.13 23.58
C ALA A 179 -13.24 11.32 23.86
N ASN A 180 -12.85 12.51 23.43
CA ASN A 180 -13.68 13.70 23.40
C ASN A 180 -14.77 13.58 22.32
N ALA A 181 -16.03 13.72 22.70
CA ALA A 181 -17.18 13.60 21.81
C ALA A 181 -17.09 14.46 20.53
N LEU A 182 -17.58 13.92 19.42
CA LEU A 182 -17.67 14.50 18.08
C LEU A 182 -18.78 15.56 17.99
N THR A 183 -18.64 16.61 18.80
CA THR A 183 -19.52 17.79 18.75
C THR A 183 -19.50 18.47 17.38
N PRO A 184 -20.53 19.24 17.00
CA PRO A 184 -20.56 19.97 15.72
C PRO A 184 -19.35 20.88 15.47
N ALA A 185 -18.72 21.41 16.52
CA ALA A 185 -17.50 22.21 16.39
C ALA A 185 -16.26 21.35 16.06
N ARG A 186 -16.16 20.15 16.67
CA ARG A 186 -15.09 19.18 16.39
C ARG A 186 -15.25 18.57 15.00
N ILE A 187 -16.48 18.24 14.60
CA ILE A 187 -16.82 17.84 13.23
C ILE A 187 -16.39 18.93 12.23
N ALA A 188 -16.67 20.20 12.51
CA ALA A 188 -16.29 21.31 11.64
C ALA A 188 -14.76 21.50 11.50
N GLU A 189 -13.96 21.25 12.56
CA GLU A 189 -12.48 21.25 12.44
C GLU A 189 -11.99 20.03 11.61
N ILE A 190 -12.63 18.86 11.75
CA ILE A 190 -12.33 17.68 10.91
C ILE A 190 -12.64 17.96 9.43
N THR A 191 -13.84 18.47 9.10
CA THR A 191 -14.21 18.75 7.70
C THR A 191 -13.37 19.87 7.12
N GLY A 192 -13.12 20.95 7.88
CA GLY A 192 -12.27 22.06 7.44
C GLY A 192 -10.83 21.65 7.15
N PHE A 193 -10.26 20.76 7.97
CA PHE A 193 -8.94 20.16 7.69
C PHE A 193 -8.95 19.34 6.39
N VAL A 194 -10.03 18.59 6.11
CA VAL A 194 -10.16 17.85 4.84
C VAL A 194 -10.32 18.81 3.65
N GLU A 195 -11.08 19.90 3.77
CA GLU A 195 -11.19 20.93 2.71
C GLU A 195 -9.85 21.63 2.42
N GLU A 196 -9.06 21.95 3.45
CA GLU A 196 -7.70 22.49 3.29
C GLU A 196 -6.79 21.46 2.61
N ALA A 197 -6.85 20.19 3.03
CA ALA A 197 -6.05 19.12 2.45
C ALA A 197 -6.43 18.81 0.99
N MET A 198 -7.73 18.87 0.65
CA MET A 198 -8.21 18.79 -0.72
C MET A 198 -7.67 19.94 -1.58
N THR A 199 -7.67 21.16 -1.04
CA THR A 199 -7.17 22.36 -1.72
C THR A 199 -5.66 22.25 -1.98
N GLY A 200 -4.87 21.90 -0.95
CA GLY A 200 -3.41 21.80 -1.06
C GLY A 200 -2.90 20.63 -1.92
N LEU A 201 -3.69 19.55 -2.04
CA LEU A 201 -3.30 18.35 -2.80
C LEU A 201 -4.01 18.22 -4.17
N GLU A 202 -4.91 19.14 -4.50
CA GLU A 202 -5.79 19.10 -5.69
C GLU A 202 -6.60 17.79 -5.74
N VAL A 203 -7.44 17.56 -4.72
CA VAL A 203 -8.42 16.46 -4.68
C VAL A 203 -9.80 17.03 -5.02
N PRO A 204 -10.43 16.63 -6.15
CA PRO A 204 -11.70 17.23 -6.58
C PRO A 204 -12.87 16.97 -5.63
N GLY A 205 -12.97 15.77 -5.05
CA GLY A 205 -14.08 15.35 -4.21
C GLY A 205 -13.71 14.28 -3.18
N VAL A 206 -14.37 14.34 -2.03
CA VAL A 206 -14.21 13.42 -0.90
C VAL A 206 -15.57 13.05 -0.31
N GLY A 207 -15.87 11.76 -0.22
CA GLY A 207 -16.95 11.23 0.61
C GLY A 207 -16.41 10.95 2.02
N LEU A 208 -17.11 11.38 3.05
CA LEU A 208 -16.66 11.29 4.44
C LEU A 208 -17.83 10.89 5.36
N ALA A 209 -17.55 10.06 6.37
CA ALA A 209 -18.48 9.75 7.44
C ALA A 209 -17.75 9.60 8.79
N LEU A 210 -18.46 9.90 9.87
CA LEU A 210 -17.97 9.92 11.26
C LEU A 210 -18.98 9.20 12.17
N ILE A 211 -18.46 8.33 13.03
CA ILE A 211 -19.24 7.41 13.88
C ILE A 211 -18.85 7.60 15.34
N GLU A 212 -19.84 7.61 16.23
CA GLU A 212 -19.69 7.67 17.68
C GLU A 212 -20.88 6.96 18.37
N ASP A 213 -20.63 6.26 19.47
CA ASP A 213 -21.65 5.56 20.28
C ASP A 213 -22.67 4.75 19.45
N GLY A 214 -22.16 3.98 18.49
CA GLY A 214 -22.95 3.11 17.61
C GLY A 214 -23.84 3.84 16.60
N LYS A 215 -23.55 5.11 16.29
CA LYS A 215 -24.34 5.94 15.35
C LYS A 215 -23.41 6.65 14.37
N ILE A 216 -23.87 6.84 13.13
CA ILE A 216 -23.31 7.86 12.25
C ILE A 216 -23.72 9.23 12.82
N VAL A 217 -22.75 10.04 13.24
CA VAL A 217 -22.98 11.39 13.80
C VAL A 217 -22.79 12.50 12.78
N TRP A 218 -22.07 12.22 11.70
CA TRP A 218 -22.00 13.07 10.51
C TRP A 218 -21.65 12.21 9.29
N GLU A 219 -22.27 12.51 8.15
CA GLU A 219 -21.91 11.96 6.84
C GLU A 219 -22.19 13.00 5.76
N GLY A 220 -21.49 12.90 4.64
CA GLY A 220 -21.66 13.80 3.51
C GLY A 220 -20.51 13.76 2.52
N GLY A 221 -20.55 14.69 1.58
CA GLY A 221 -19.51 14.90 0.60
C GLY A 221 -18.95 16.31 0.60
N LEU A 222 -17.67 16.41 0.26
CA LEU A 222 -16.92 17.64 0.06
C LEU A 222 -16.47 17.69 -1.41
N GLY A 223 -16.51 18.88 -2.03
CA GLY A 223 -16.10 19.06 -3.43
C GLY A 223 -17.06 18.48 -4.46
N LEU A 224 -16.51 17.93 -5.56
CA LEU A 224 -17.20 17.56 -6.80
C LEU A 224 -16.90 16.12 -7.23
N THR A 225 -17.85 15.47 -7.90
CA THR A 225 -17.66 14.14 -8.49
C THR A 225 -16.67 14.16 -9.66
N GLU A 226 -16.55 15.30 -10.37
CA GLU A 226 -15.58 15.54 -11.44
C GLU A 226 -14.96 16.94 -11.36
N GLN A 227 -13.68 17.07 -11.71
CA GLN A 227 -12.96 18.33 -11.64
C GLN A 227 -13.46 19.31 -12.71
N GLY A 228 -14.00 20.45 -12.28
CA GLY A 228 -14.60 21.46 -13.16
C GLY A 228 -16.06 21.18 -13.55
N GLY A 229 -16.64 20.08 -13.08
CA GLY A 229 -18.08 19.81 -13.19
C GLY A 229 -18.92 20.61 -12.20
N THR A 230 -20.20 20.21 -12.06
CA THR A 230 -21.18 20.89 -11.20
C THR A 230 -21.86 19.97 -10.18
N GLN A 231 -21.74 18.65 -10.34
CA GLN A 231 -22.26 17.66 -9.41
C GLN A 231 -21.34 17.56 -8.20
N LYS A 232 -21.92 17.78 -7.01
CA LYS A 232 -21.22 17.63 -5.73
C LYS A 232 -21.11 16.16 -5.37
N VAL A 233 -20.12 15.86 -4.53
CA VAL A 233 -20.13 14.63 -3.73
C VAL A 233 -21.18 14.79 -2.62
N ASP A 234 -21.86 13.71 -2.27
CA ASP A 234 -22.70 13.52 -1.09
C ASP A 234 -22.39 12.16 -0.42
N GLU A 235 -23.07 11.83 0.68
CA GLU A 235 -22.88 10.58 1.43
C GLU A 235 -23.19 9.30 0.63
N ASN A 236 -24.01 9.42 -0.42
CA ASN A 236 -24.46 8.35 -1.31
C ASN A 236 -23.70 8.33 -2.66
N THR A 237 -22.67 9.16 -2.85
CA THR A 237 -21.83 9.12 -4.04
C THR A 237 -20.98 7.85 -4.03
N SER A 238 -21.01 7.09 -5.12
CA SER A 238 -20.26 5.85 -5.29
C SER A 238 -18.79 6.10 -5.66
N PHE A 239 -17.88 5.40 -4.96
CA PHE A 239 -16.44 5.39 -5.20
C PHE A 239 -15.94 3.93 -5.27
N MET A 240 -14.84 3.69 -5.97
CA MET A 240 -14.10 2.44 -5.78
C MET A 240 -13.39 2.46 -4.43
N VAL A 241 -13.86 1.66 -3.47
CA VAL A 241 -13.22 1.57 -2.15
C VAL A 241 -12.02 0.61 -2.13
N ALA A 242 -11.71 0.01 -3.28
CA ALA A 242 -10.48 -0.74 -3.53
C ALA A 242 -10.21 -1.79 -2.43
N SER A 243 -8.99 -1.91 -1.92
CA SER A 243 -8.59 -2.97 -0.99
C SER A 243 -9.31 -3.03 0.36
N ASN A 244 -10.19 -2.06 0.68
CA ASN A 244 -11.18 -2.20 1.74
C ASN A 244 -12.09 -3.44 1.54
N THR A 245 -12.25 -3.89 0.29
CA THR A 245 -12.92 -5.16 -0.03
C THR A 245 -12.35 -6.34 0.75
N LYS A 246 -11.04 -6.35 1.09
CA LYS A 246 -10.41 -7.46 1.82
C LYS A 246 -11.01 -7.68 3.21
N GLY A 247 -11.33 -6.62 3.94
CA GLY A 247 -11.94 -6.71 5.28
C GLY A 247 -13.38 -7.23 5.24
N MET A 248 -14.13 -6.88 4.19
CA MET A 248 -15.49 -7.37 3.95
C MET A 248 -15.48 -8.83 3.45
N ALA A 249 -14.53 -9.20 2.59
CA ALA A 249 -14.32 -10.59 2.16
C ALA A 249 -13.88 -11.50 3.31
N THR A 250 -13.10 -11.00 4.29
CA THR A 250 -12.82 -11.76 5.52
C THR A 250 -13.98 -11.76 6.50
N LEU A 251 -14.84 -10.74 6.53
CA LEU A 251 -16.10 -10.80 7.29
C LEU A 251 -17.03 -11.90 6.74
N LEU A 252 -17.13 -12.07 5.42
CA LEU A 252 -17.81 -13.23 4.81
C LEU A 252 -17.21 -14.54 5.33
N LEU A 253 -15.88 -14.70 5.32
CA LEU A 253 -15.21 -15.88 5.85
C LEU A 253 -15.51 -16.11 7.34
N SER A 254 -15.62 -15.07 8.18
CA SER A 254 -16.07 -15.20 9.57
C SER A 254 -17.45 -15.88 9.67
N THR A 255 -18.42 -15.50 8.84
CA THR A 255 -19.75 -16.14 8.82
C THR A 255 -19.66 -17.64 8.47
N LEU A 256 -18.73 -18.01 7.59
CA LEU A 256 -18.54 -19.40 7.15
C LEU A 256 -17.81 -20.25 8.20
N VAL A 257 -17.05 -19.62 9.10
CA VAL A 257 -16.48 -20.30 10.28
C VAL A 257 -17.56 -20.57 11.32
N ASP A 258 -18.46 -19.61 11.55
CA ASP A 258 -19.61 -19.80 12.45
C ASP A 258 -20.61 -20.86 11.92
N GLU A 259 -20.77 -20.97 10.60
CA GLU A 259 -21.51 -22.05 9.93
C GLU A 259 -20.77 -23.41 9.94
N GLY A 260 -19.50 -23.45 10.38
CA GLY A 260 -18.68 -24.67 10.41
C GLY A 260 -18.30 -25.21 9.02
N LYS A 261 -18.33 -24.37 7.98
CA LYS A 261 -17.95 -24.73 6.60
C LYS A 261 -16.44 -24.72 6.37
N LEU A 262 -15.71 -23.96 7.18
CA LEU A 262 -14.25 -23.90 7.22
C LEU A 262 -13.78 -23.57 8.65
N ALA A 263 -12.49 -23.74 8.95
CA ALA A 263 -11.85 -23.10 10.10
C ALA A 263 -10.62 -22.28 9.68
N TRP A 264 -10.26 -21.26 10.46
CA TRP A 264 -9.14 -20.37 10.15
C TRP A 264 -7.80 -21.11 10.04
N ASP A 265 -7.56 -22.08 10.93
CA ASP A 265 -6.38 -22.92 10.93
C ASP A 265 -6.51 -24.16 10.02
N GLN A 266 -7.65 -24.39 9.39
CA GLN A 266 -7.84 -25.52 8.47
C GLN A 266 -6.95 -25.37 7.23
N LYS A 267 -6.43 -26.48 6.69
CA LYS A 267 -5.70 -26.44 5.41
C LYS A 267 -6.60 -25.97 4.28
N VAL A 268 -6.08 -25.12 3.40
CA VAL A 268 -6.85 -24.66 2.23
C VAL A 268 -7.19 -25.82 1.29
N THR A 269 -6.32 -26.83 1.16
CA THR A 269 -6.57 -28.04 0.35
C THR A 269 -7.64 -28.98 0.91
N GLU A 270 -8.04 -28.84 2.17
CA GLU A 270 -9.19 -29.56 2.75
C GLU A 270 -10.52 -28.84 2.46
N VAL A 271 -10.47 -27.53 2.24
CA VAL A 271 -11.62 -26.65 1.95
C VAL A 271 -11.87 -26.53 0.45
N TYR A 272 -10.80 -26.40 -0.34
CA TYR A 272 -10.81 -26.30 -1.81
C TYR A 272 -9.64 -27.14 -2.39
N PRO A 273 -9.87 -28.42 -2.73
CA PRO A 273 -8.81 -29.37 -3.11
C PRO A 273 -8.01 -29.01 -4.38
N GLU A 274 -8.50 -28.08 -5.19
CA GLU A 274 -7.82 -27.57 -6.39
C GLU A 274 -6.80 -26.46 -6.07
N PHE A 275 -6.79 -25.91 -4.85
CA PHE A 275 -5.84 -24.87 -4.45
C PHE A 275 -4.38 -25.32 -4.61
N ARG A 276 -3.57 -24.49 -5.27
CA ARG A 276 -2.11 -24.66 -5.39
C ARG A 276 -1.42 -23.33 -5.13
N LEU A 277 -0.29 -23.39 -4.44
CA LEU A 277 0.61 -22.27 -4.22
C LEU A 277 2.05 -22.77 -4.33
N GLY A 278 2.75 -22.42 -5.40
CA GLY A 278 4.10 -22.90 -5.65
C GLY A 278 4.22 -24.44 -5.51
N SER A 279 5.19 -24.91 -4.73
CA SER A 279 5.43 -26.34 -4.52
C SER A 279 4.29 -27.07 -3.78
N ASP A 280 4.27 -28.41 -3.88
CA ASP A 280 3.36 -29.26 -3.10
C ASP A 280 3.54 -29.03 -1.59
N ALA A 281 4.79 -28.88 -1.11
CA ALA A 281 5.09 -28.66 0.31
C ALA A 281 4.63 -27.27 0.80
N THR A 282 4.74 -26.25 -0.05
CA THR A 282 4.14 -24.94 0.17
C THR A 282 2.61 -25.08 0.28
N THR A 283 2.00 -25.68 -0.73
CA THR A 283 0.55 -25.89 -0.85
C THR A 283 -0.03 -26.60 0.38
N ASP A 284 0.61 -27.68 0.82
CA ASP A 284 0.22 -28.46 2.00
C ASP A 284 0.35 -27.70 3.33
N SER A 285 1.02 -26.54 3.34
CA SER A 285 1.25 -25.71 4.53
C SER A 285 0.31 -24.48 4.60
N VAL A 286 -0.48 -24.21 3.56
CA VAL A 286 -1.40 -23.05 3.56
C VAL A 286 -2.66 -23.37 4.36
N ARG A 287 -3.00 -22.47 5.30
CA ARG A 287 -4.24 -22.48 6.10
C ARG A 287 -5.16 -21.36 5.63
N VAL A 288 -6.45 -21.35 5.99
CA VAL A 288 -7.37 -20.29 5.54
C VAL A 288 -6.89 -18.90 6.01
N GLU A 289 -6.40 -18.78 7.24
CA GLU A 289 -5.79 -17.54 7.76
C GLU A 289 -4.57 -17.06 6.92
N HIS A 290 -3.80 -18.01 6.37
CA HIS A 290 -2.65 -17.72 5.52
C HIS A 290 -3.05 -17.05 4.18
N LEU A 291 -4.30 -17.17 3.74
CA LEU A 291 -4.77 -16.50 2.51
C LEU A 291 -4.90 -14.97 2.67
N ILE A 292 -5.00 -14.44 3.90
CA ILE A 292 -5.23 -12.99 4.10
C ILE A 292 -4.29 -12.34 5.11
N CYS A 293 -3.57 -13.08 5.97
CA CYS A 293 -2.65 -12.51 6.96
C CYS A 293 -1.45 -11.70 6.38
N ALA A 294 -1.24 -11.72 5.05
CA ALA A 294 -0.04 -11.18 4.39
C ALA A 294 1.29 -11.70 4.99
N CYS A 295 1.26 -12.91 5.56
CA CYS A 295 2.31 -13.48 6.40
C CYS A 295 2.92 -14.78 5.82
N THR A 296 2.59 -15.16 4.58
CA THR A 296 3.07 -16.39 3.94
C THR A 296 4.46 -16.30 3.35
N GLY A 297 5.03 -15.09 3.27
CA GLY A 297 6.26 -14.86 2.51
C GLY A 297 6.05 -14.79 0.99
N LEU A 298 4.81 -14.80 0.48
CA LEU A 298 4.49 -14.75 -0.95
C LEU A 298 4.53 -13.33 -1.53
N PRO A 299 5.24 -13.08 -2.64
CA PRO A 299 5.39 -11.73 -3.15
C PRO A 299 4.19 -11.19 -3.92
N ARG A 300 3.91 -9.89 -3.71
CA ARG A 300 3.09 -9.02 -4.53
C ARG A 300 3.47 -9.14 -6.02
N LYS A 301 2.54 -9.60 -6.85
CA LYS A 301 2.78 -9.86 -8.28
C LYS A 301 1.73 -9.15 -9.16
N ASP A 302 1.48 -7.88 -8.85
CA ASP A 302 0.36 -7.14 -9.43
C ASP A 302 0.53 -6.81 -10.92
N MET A 303 1.73 -6.86 -11.50
CA MET A 303 1.93 -6.37 -12.88
C MET A 303 1.14 -7.18 -13.93
N GLN A 304 0.90 -8.48 -13.70
CA GLN A 304 0.03 -9.29 -14.56
C GLN A 304 -1.42 -8.78 -14.55
N TRP A 305 -1.94 -8.38 -13.38
CA TRP A 305 -3.17 -7.60 -13.23
C TRP A 305 -3.06 -6.30 -14.03
N VAL A 306 -2.00 -5.52 -13.80
CA VAL A 306 -1.90 -4.13 -14.31
C VAL A 306 -1.83 -4.05 -15.83
N MET A 307 -1.29 -5.09 -16.49
CA MET A 307 -1.04 -5.09 -17.94
C MET A 307 -1.93 -6.07 -18.73
N ASN A 308 -2.31 -7.21 -18.14
CA ASN A 308 -2.82 -8.36 -18.89
C ASN A 308 -4.28 -8.76 -18.59
N THR A 309 -5.09 -7.91 -17.95
CA THR A 309 -6.47 -8.28 -17.58
C THR A 309 -7.54 -7.28 -17.99
N SER A 310 -8.79 -7.73 -17.96
CA SER A 310 -9.97 -6.90 -18.22
C SER A 310 -11.19 -7.50 -17.51
N ALA A 311 -12.36 -6.85 -17.63
CA ALA A 311 -13.65 -7.41 -17.20
C ALA A 311 -14.01 -8.77 -17.84
N LYS A 312 -13.26 -9.24 -18.86
CA LYS A 312 -13.45 -10.53 -19.53
C LYS A 312 -12.48 -11.62 -19.06
N THR A 313 -11.51 -11.29 -18.21
CA THR A 313 -10.62 -12.27 -17.57
C THR A 313 -11.42 -13.04 -16.51
N PRO A 314 -11.35 -14.38 -16.45
CA PRO A 314 -12.09 -15.16 -15.46
C PRO A 314 -11.47 -15.05 -14.06
N ALA A 315 -12.29 -15.21 -13.01
CA ALA A 315 -11.83 -15.18 -11.61
C ALA A 315 -10.76 -16.26 -11.31
N SER A 316 -10.83 -17.39 -12.02
CA SER A 316 -9.90 -18.52 -11.90
C SER A 316 -8.44 -18.19 -12.29
N ASP A 317 -8.19 -17.08 -12.99
CA ASP A 317 -6.83 -16.62 -13.30
C ASP A 317 -6.03 -16.33 -12.01
N THR A 318 -6.73 -15.95 -10.92
CA THR A 318 -6.18 -15.86 -9.56
C THR A 318 -5.43 -17.14 -9.16
N PHE A 319 -6.05 -18.30 -9.36
CA PHE A 319 -5.51 -19.59 -8.92
C PHE A 319 -4.43 -20.10 -9.87
N ALA A 320 -4.55 -19.80 -11.18
CA ALA A 320 -3.50 -20.08 -12.15
C ALA A 320 -2.19 -19.33 -11.81
N GLN A 321 -2.26 -18.08 -11.35
CA GLN A 321 -1.09 -17.31 -10.94
C GLN A 321 -0.48 -17.78 -9.61
N LEU A 322 -1.32 -18.14 -8.61
CA LEU A 322 -0.83 -18.69 -7.34
C LEU A 322 -0.10 -20.03 -7.55
N ALA A 323 -0.62 -20.90 -8.42
CA ALA A 323 0.04 -22.16 -8.80
C ALA A 323 1.43 -21.96 -9.44
N LEU A 324 1.73 -20.76 -9.96
CA LEU A 324 2.98 -20.40 -10.63
C LEU A 324 3.87 -19.44 -9.81
N THR A 325 3.53 -19.18 -8.53
CA THR A 325 4.27 -18.24 -7.67
C THR A 325 4.67 -18.92 -6.36
N GLU A 326 5.96 -19.08 -6.13
CA GLU A 326 6.50 -19.58 -4.86
C GLU A 326 6.55 -18.48 -3.81
N PRO A 327 6.26 -18.79 -2.53
CA PRO A 327 6.69 -17.97 -1.42
C PRO A 327 8.20 -17.91 -1.39
N THR A 328 8.69 -16.69 -1.31
CA THR A 328 10.11 -16.43 -1.18
C THR A 328 10.56 -16.54 0.29
N SER A 329 9.70 -16.14 1.23
CA SER A 329 10.04 -16.11 2.66
C SER A 329 9.50 -17.30 3.46
N GLY A 330 9.98 -17.47 4.70
CA GLY A 330 9.29 -18.30 5.68
C GLY A 330 7.95 -17.69 6.11
N PHE A 331 6.99 -18.53 6.49
CA PHE A 331 5.71 -18.08 7.05
C PHE A 331 5.97 -17.36 8.40
N GLY A 332 5.34 -16.21 8.60
CA GLY A 332 5.52 -15.32 9.75
C GLY A 332 6.81 -14.49 9.77
N GLU A 333 7.76 -14.74 8.86
CA GLU A 333 9.09 -14.10 8.88
C GLU A 333 9.03 -12.59 8.56
N VAL A 334 8.14 -12.21 7.65
CA VAL A 334 8.01 -10.86 7.07
C VAL A 334 6.58 -10.60 6.59
N PHE A 335 6.14 -9.34 6.65
CA PHE A 335 4.91 -8.90 5.99
C PHE A 335 5.13 -8.81 4.47
N GLN A 336 4.41 -9.61 3.70
CA GLN A 336 4.42 -9.63 2.23
C GLN A 336 2.97 -9.51 1.72
N TYR A 337 2.60 -8.32 1.26
CA TYR A 337 1.24 -8.04 0.78
C TYR A 337 0.99 -8.65 -0.61
N ASN A 338 0.08 -9.61 -0.75
CA ASN A 338 -0.27 -10.21 -2.03
C ASN A 338 -1.79 -10.15 -2.26
N ASN A 339 -2.21 -9.65 -3.42
CA ASN A 339 -3.62 -9.53 -3.78
C ASN A 339 -4.27 -10.85 -4.20
N LEU A 340 -3.54 -11.72 -4.89
CA LEU A 340 -4.04 -13.00 -5.39
C LEU A 340 -4.48 -13.93 -4.26
N MET A 341 -3.73 -13.97 -3.14
CA MET A 341 -4.09 -14.74 -1.95
C MET A 341 -5.41 -14.26 -1.34
N ALA A 342 -5.59 -12.94 -1.21
CA ALA A 342 -6.83 -12.36 -0.70
C ALA A 342 -8.02 -12.56 -1.67
N SER A 343 -7.77 -12.55 -2.98
CA SER A 343 -8.76 -12.93 -4.00
C SER A 343 -9.16 -14.40 -3.84
N ALA A 344 -8.20 -15.31 -3.70
CA ALA A 344 -8.47 -16.73 -3.48
C ALA A 344 -9.26 -16.98 -2.19
N ALA A 345 -9.00 -16.22 -1.12
CA ALA A 345 -9.77 -16.28 0.12
C ALA A 345 -11.27 -16.00 -0.11
N GLY A 346 -11.58 -14.86 -0.74
CA GLY A 346 -12.96 -14.48 -1.04
C GLY A 346 -13.63 -15.43 -2.03
N TYR A 347 -12.92 -15.85 -3.08
CA TYR A 347 -13.45 -16.79 -4.07
C TYR A 347 -13.73 -18.19 -3.51
N ILE A 348 -12.89 -18.70 -2.60
CA ILE A 348 -13.18 -19.93 -1.84
C ILE A 348 -14.42 -19.72 -0.97
N GLY A 349 -14.51 -18.58 -0.26
CA GLY A 349 -15.69 -18.22 0.53
C GLY A 349 -16.99 -18.23 -0.30
N GLY A 350 -16.97 -17.59 -1.48
CA GLY A 350 -18.10 -17.60 -2.42
C GLY A 350 -18.45 -19.00 -2.92
N HIS A 351 -17.44 -19.80 -3.30
CA HIS A 351 -17.63 -21.17 -3.77
C HIS A 351 -18.24 -22.10 -2.68
N LEU A 352 -17.89 -21.92 -1.40
CA LEU A 352 -18.49 -22.65 -0.28
C LEU A 352 -19.98 -22.29 -0.01
N VAL A 353 -20.48 -21.20 -0.61
CA VAL A 353 -21.90 -20.83 -0.59
C VAL A 353 -22.59 -21.24 -1.89
N TYR A 354 -21.96 -21.00 -3.03
CA TYR A 354 -22.50 -21.22 -4.38
C TYR A 354 -21.55 -22.05 -5.26
N PRO A 355 -21.40 -23.37 -5.00
CA PRO A 355 -20.42 -24.22 -5.68
C PRO A 355 -20.73 -24.48 -7.16
N ASP A 356 -22.01 -24.42 -7.55
CA ASP A 356 -22.47 -24.63 -8.93
C ASP A 356 -22.41 -23.34 -9.80
N MET A 357 -21.95 -22.21 -9.25
CA MET A 357 -21.84 -20.94 -9.97
C MET A 357 -20.40 -20.68 -10.47
N GLU A 358 -20.26 -19.79 -11.45
CA GLU A 358 -18.95 -19.24 -11.81
C GLU A 358 -18.33 -18.55 -10.58
N MET A 359 -17.06 -18.79 -10.32
CA MET A 359 -16.36 -18.42 -9.09
C MET A 359 -16.45 -16.93 -8.74
N GLY A 360 -16.40 -16.04 -9.73
CA GLY A 360 -16.66 -14.62 -9.57
C GLY A 360 -18.11 -14.34 -9.15
N ALA A 361 -19.09 -14.78 -9.94
CA ALA A 361 -20.51 -14.60 -9.64
C ALA A 361 -20.95 -15.25 -8.31
N ALA A 362 -20.31 -16.34 -7.90
CA ALA A 362 -20.49 -17.01 -6.62
C ALA A 362 -20.06 -16.12 -5.44
N PHE A 363 -18.92 -15.42 -5.58
CA PHE A 363 -18.46 -14.45 -4.60
C PHE A 363 -19.34 -13.20 -4.55
N ASP A 364 -19.69 -12.62 -5.71
CA ASP A 364 -20.52 -11.41 -5.76
C ASP A 364 -21.85 -11.64 -5.03
N ARG A 365 -22.56 -12.71 -5.38
CA ARG A 365 -23.83 -13.09 -4.74
C ARG A 365 -23.67 -13.45 -3.26
N ALA A 366 -22.55 -14.05 -2.86
CA ALA A 366 -22.29 -14.35 -1.46
C ALA A 366 -22.01 -13.08 -0.64
N MET A 367 -21.41 -12.05 -1.24
CA MET A 367 -21.24 -10.74 -0.61
C MET A 367 -22.57 -9.99 -0.52
N ASP A 368 -23.37 -9.97 -1.59
CA ASP A 368 -24.69 -9.33 -1.60
C ASP A 368 -25.59 -9.92 -0.50
N GLU A 369 -25.93 -11.21 -0.58
CA GLU A 369 -26.94 -11.85 0.28
C GLU A 369 -26.48 -12.06 1.74
N ARG A 370 -25.17 -12.00 2.03
CA ARG A 370 -24.61 -12.33 3.36
C ARG A 370 -23.84 -11.22 4.03
N ILE A 371 -23.51 -10.12 3.33
CA ILE A 371 -22.77 -8.99 3.91
C ILE A 371 -23.50 -7.68 3.59
N PHE A 372 -23.78 -7.37 2.32
CA PHE A 372 -24.34 -6.07 1.96
C PHE A 372 -25.83 -5.95 2.36
N ASP A 373 -26.68 -6.92 2.00
CA ASP A 373 -28.10 -6.93 2.37
C ASP A 373 -28.30 -6.91 3.90
N PRO A 374 -27.64 -7.76 4.72
CA PRO A 374 -27.83 -7.75 6.18
C PRO A 374 -27.30 -6.48 6.87
N LEU A 375 -26.30 -5.81 6.30
CA LEU A 375 -25.78 -4.54 6.80
C LEU A 375 -26.58 -3.32 6.33
N GLY A 376 -27.42 -3.47 5.30
CA GLY A 376 -28.12 -2.35 4.66
C GLY A 376 -27.25 -1.53 3.70
N MET A 377 -26.17 -2.11 3.18
CA MET A 377 -25.24 -1.48 2.23
C MET A 377 -25.81 -1.49 0.80
N ASN A 378 -26.96 -0.83 0.63
CA ASN A 378 -27.80 -0.85 -0.57
C ASN A 378 -27.16 -0.20 -1.82
N ASN A 379 -26.03 0.50 -1.68
CA ASN A 379 -25.30 1.17 -2.76
C ASN A 379 -23.93 0.53 -3.02
N THR A 380 -23.66 -0.63 -2.40
CA THR A 380 -22.40 -1.36 -2.51
C THR A 380 -22.53 -2.50 -3.51
N THR A 381 -21.61 -2.61 -4.46
CA THR A 381 -21.71 -3.61 -5.54
C THR A 381 -20.38 -3.90 -6.22
N PHE A 382 -20.33 -5.05 -6.89
CA PHE A 382 -19.27 -5.41 -7.84
C PHE A 382 -19.64 -5.11 -9.30
N ASP A 383 -20.88 -4.73 -9.61
CA ASP A 383 -21.26 -4.30 -10.96
C ASP A 383 -20.89 -2.82 -11.19
N PHE A 384 -19.80 -2.62 -11.91
CA PHE A 384 -19.29 -1.28 -12.28
C PHE A 384 -20.33 -0.49 -13.11
N SER A 385 -21.17 -1.17 -13.88
CA SER A 385 -22.20 -0.51 -14.69
C SER A 385 -23.38 -0.04 -13.85
N GLU A 386 -23.75 -0.77 -12.78
CA GLU A 386 -24.72 -0.30 -11.79
C GLU A 386 -24.15 0.90 -11.01
N ALA A 387 -22.92 0.78 -10.48
CA ALA A 387 -22.27 1.84 -9.70
C ALA A 387 -22.15 3.17 -10.46
N MET A 388 -21.84 3.12 -11.77
CA MET A 388 -21.65 4.31 -12.61
C MET A 388 -22.94 4.88 -13.24
N LYS A 389 -24.14 4.35 -12.93
CA LYS A 389 -25.41 4.81 -13.56
C LYS A 389 -25.82 6.24 -13.24
N ALA A 390 -25.45 6.77 -12.07
CA ALA A 390 -25.95 8.05 -11.59
C ALA A 390 -24.91 8.79 -10.73
N ASN A 391 -24.95 8.62 -9.40
CA ASN A 391 -24.14 9.39 -8.48
C ASN A 391 -22.82 8.67 -8.18
N TRP A 392 -21.82 8.87 -9.04
CA TRP A 392 -20.48 8.30 -8.86
C TRP A 392 -19.41 9.37 -9.02
N ALA A 393 -18.30 9.21 -8.29
CA ALA A 393 -17.14 10.08 -8.42
C ALA A 393 -16.19 9.52 -9.47
N LYS A 394 -15.80 10.35 -10.45
CA LYS A 394 -14.85 9.95 -11.50
C LYS A 394 -13.42 9.87 -10.95
N PRO A 395 -12.59 8.94 -11.42
CA PRO A 395 -11.18 8.90 -11.04
C PRO A 395 -10.39 10.09 -11.60
N HIS A 396 -9.56 10.73 -10.79
CA HIS A 396 -8.62 11.77 -11.22
C HIS A 396 -7.19 11.43 -10.82
N ALA A 397 -6.23 11.88 -11.61
CA ALA A 397 -4.84 11.78 -11.23
C ALA A 397 -4.06 12.97 -11.77
N ARG A 398 -2.81 13.12 -11.33
CA ARG A 398 -1.99 14.23 -11.80
C ARG A 398 -1.49 13.95 -13.22
N GLY A 399 -1.89 14.79 -14.16
CA GLY A 399 -1.40 14.79 -15.52
C GLY A 399 0.08 15.17 -15.57
N TYR A 400 0.79 14.70 -16.59
CA TYR A 400 2.22 14.97 -16.76
C TYR A 400 2.54 16.48 -16.76
N ALA A 401 1.68 17.28 -17.39
CA ALA A 401 1.79 18.74 -17.46
C ALA A 401 1.78 19.44 -16.09
N GLY A 402 1.35 18.76 -15.01
CA GLY A 402 1.36 19.26 -13.64
C GLY A 402 0.01 19.31 -12.90
N PRO A 403 -1.12 19.71 -13.50
CA PRO A 403 -2.40 19.78 -12.78
C PRO A 403 -3.03 18.38 -12.60
N VAL A 404 -4.04 18.29 -11.74
CA VAL A 404 -4.91 17.11 -11.68
C VAL A 404 -5.96 17.16 -12.80
N GLU A 405 -6.25 16.01 -13.40
CA GLU A 405 -7.17 15.80 -14.52
C GLU A 405 -7.86 14.42 -14.44
N GLU A 406 -8.94 14.21 -15.22
CA GLU A 406 -9.68 12.94 -15.25
C GLU A 406 -8.80 11.78 -15.76
N ALA A 407 -8.72 10.69 -15.00
CA ALA A 407 -7.99 9.49 -15.38
C ALA A 407 -8.91 8.52 -16.15
N PRO A 408 -8.42 7.76 -17.16
CA PRO A 408 -9.29 6.87 -17.93
C PRO A 408 -9.78 5.68 -17.09
N MET A 409 -11.09 5.67 -16.80
CA MET A 409 -11.75 4.66 -15.97
C MET A 409 -11.57 3.22 -16.48
N ASP A 410 -11.36 3.03 -17.79
CA ASP A 410 -11.15 1.73 -18.43
C ASP A 410 -10.05 0.88 -17.74
N TRP A 411 -8.97 1.52 -17.28
CA TRP A 411 -7.87 0.80 -16.61
C TRP A 411 -8.31 0.13 -15.30
N ASN A 412 -9.28 0.69 -14.57
CA ASN A 412 -9.72 0.14 -13.29
C ASN A 412 -10.47 -1.20 -13.45
N TYR A 413 -10.93 -1.58 -14.64
CA TYR A 413 -11.46 -2.93 -14.88
C TYR A 413 -10.41 -4.05 -14.73
N MET A 414 -9.11 -3.72 -14.63
CA MET A 414 -8.05 -4.70 -14.35
C MET A 414 -8.27 -5.49 -13.05
N VAL A 415 -8.95 -4.89 -12.06
CA VAL A 415 -9.21 -5.49 -10.75
C VAL A 415 -10.41 -6.46 -10.75
N TYR A 416 -11.23 -6.46 -11.81
CA TYR A 416 -12.47 -7.23 -11.88
C TYR A 416 -12.30 -8.76 -11.69
N PRO A 417 -11.30 -9.45 -12.31
CA PRO A 417 -10.95 -10.84 -12.00
C PRO A 417 -10.30 -11.08 -10.62
N TYR A 418 -10.04 -10.02 -9.83
CA TYR A 418 -9.43 -10.07 -8.49
C TYR A 418 -10.31 -9.36 -7.46
N ARG A 419 -11.62 -9.28 -7.72
CA ARG A 419 -12.50 -8.36 -6.99
C ARG A 419 -12.59 -8.55 -5.47
N PRO A 420 -12.42 -9.72 -4.84
CA PRO A 420 -12.33 -9.80 -3.38
C PRO A 420 -11.12 -9.05 -2.80
N ALA A 421 -10.06 -8.85 -3.58
CA ALA A 421 -8.91 -8.06 -3.18
C ALA A 421 -9.06 -6.55 -3.44
N GLY A 422 -10.05 -6.09 -4.21
CA GLY A 422 -10.23 -4.65 -4.42
C GLY A 422 -11.24 -4.15 -5.45
N GLY A 423 -12.24 -4.93 -5.85
CA GLY A 423 -13.16 -4.56 -6.94
C GLY A 423 -14.48 -3.92 -6.54
N VAL A 424 -14.74 -3.71 -5.25
CA VAL A 424 -16.06 -3.23 -4.80
C VAL A 424 -16.19 -1.70 -4.94
N TRP A 425 -17.36 -1.27 -5.41
CA TRP A 425 -17.86 0.09 -5.33
C TRP A 425 -18.71 0.25 -4.07
N SER A 426 -18.61 1.39 -3.39
CA SER A 426 -19.40 1.68 -2.18
C SER A 426 -19.47 3.19 -1.94
N THR A 427 -20.22 3.61 -0.93
CA THR A 427 -20.47 5.02 -0.57
C THR A 427 -19.88 5.34 0.81
N ALA A 428 -19.93 6.61 1.23
CA ALA A 428 -19.51 6.98 2.58
C ALA A 428 -20.47 6.41 3.64
N HIS A 429 -21.78 6.41 3.34
CA HIS A 429 -22.83 5.83 4.17
C HIS A 429 -22.65 4.32 4.36
N ASP A 430 -22.58 3.57 3.26
CA ASP A 430 -22.49 2.11 3.27
C ASP A 430 -21.22 1.62 4.00
N MET A 431 -20.06 2.23 3.73
CA MET A 431 -18.82 1.91 4.44
C MET A 431 -18.90 2.25 5.94
N ALA A 432 -19.74 3.20 6.35
CA ALA A 432 -19.96 3.50 7.76
C ALA A 432 -20.85 2.44 8.44
N LEU A 433 -21.77 1.80 7.71
CA LEU A 433 -22.52 0.62 8.19
C LEU A 433 -21.59 -0.58 8.41
N TYR A 434 -20.62 -0.80 7.51
CA TYR A 434 -19.56 -1.81 7.71
C TYR A 434 -18.68 -1.48 8.94
N ALA A 435 -18.21 -0.24 9.08
CA ALA A 435 -17.43 0.18 10.26
C ALA A 435 -18.24 0.10 11.57
N LEU A 436 -19.56 0.31 11.53
CA LEU A 436 -20.47 0.07 12.65
C LEU A 436 -20.57 -1.42 13.01
N ASN A 437 -20.56 -2.34 12.05
CA ASN A 437 -20.56 -3.78 12.34
C ASN A 437 -19.25 -4.23 12.98
N GLU A 438 -18.12 -3.67 12.55
CA GLU A 438 -16.83 -3.85 13.22
C GLU A 438 -16.92 -3.36 14.70
N LEU A 439 -17.34 -2.12 14.94
CA LEU A 439 -17.49 -1.57 16.30
C LEU A 439 -18.45 -2.39 17.18
N ASN A 440 -19.60 -2.80 16.63
CA ASN A 440 -20.61 -3.59 17.33
C ASN A 440 -20.25 -5.09 17.45
N ASN A 441 -19.05 -5.49 17.04
CA ASN A 441 -18.53 -6.86 17.04
C ASN A 441 -19.53 -7.85 16.42
N GLY A 442 -20.01 -7.50 15.21
CA GLY A 442 -20.78 -8.40 14.34
C GLY A 442 -22.29 -8.31 14.50
N LYS A 443 -22.81 -7.48 15.42
CA LYS A 443 -24.24 -7.30 15.61
C LYS A 443 -24.85 -6.41 14.53
N LEU A 444 -26.08 -6.75 14.13
CA LEU A 444 -26.91 -5.98 13.21
C LEU A 444 -27.87 -5.07 13.98
N ALA A 445 -28.47 -4.09 13.28
CA ALA A 445 -29.35 -3.09 13.88
C ALA A 445 -30.67 -3.66 14.45
N ASP A 446 -31.08 -4.86 14.02
CA ASP A 446 -32.22 -5.60 14.57
C ASP A 446 -31.89 -6.41 15.85
N GLY A 447 -30.61 -6.43 16.24
CA GLY A 447 -30.10 -7.20 17.39
C GLY A 447 -29.66 -8.63 17.06
N SER A 448 -29.76 -9.06 15.80
CA SER A 448 -29.18 -10.34 15.35
C SER A 448 -27.65 -10.25 15.20
N GLN A 449 -27.00 -11.38 14.92
CA GLN A 449 -25.54 -11.53 14.87
C GLN A 449 -25.13 -12.04 13.48
N LEU A 450 -24.36 -11.23 12.74
CA LEU A 450 -23.90 -11.52 11.37
C LEU A 450 -22.77 -12.57 11.37
N ALA A 451 -21.75 -12.30 12.18
CA ALA A 451 -20.66 -13.20 12.52
C ALA A 451 -20.41 -13.09 14.02
N SER A 452 -19.96 -14.16 14.68
CA SER A 452 -19.67 -14.17 16.11
C SER A 452 -18.54 -13.20 16.46
N ALA A 453 -18.58 -12.63 17.67
CA ALA A 453 -17.52 -11.74 18.13
C ALA A 453 -16.14 -12.44 18.12
N GLU A 454 -16.09 -13.75 18.36
CA GLU A 454 -14.87 -14.56 18.29
C GLU A 454 -14.29 -14.59 16.87
N ASN A 455 -15.06 -15.08 15.88
CA ASN A 455 -14.59 -15.18 14.50
C ASN A 455 -14.43 -13.82 13.79
N LEU A 456 -15.09 -12.78 14.28
CA LEU A 456 -14.91 -11.41 13.80
C LEU A 456 -13.62 -10.79 14.36
N LEU A 457 -13.36 -10.95 15.67
CA LEU A 457 -12.14 -10.45 16.32
C LEU A 457 -10.89 -11.22 15.91
N LYS A 458 -11.01 -12.51 15.53
CA LYS A 458 -9.91 -13.32 14.99
C LYS A 458 -9.20 -12.67 13.80
N ARG A 459 -9.91 -11.84 13.01
CA ARG A 459 -9.34 -11.04 11.91
C ARG A 459 -8.48 -9.85 12.36
N ARG A 460 -8.59 -9.41 13.61
CA ARG A 460 -7.87 -8.28 14.21
C ARG A 460 -6.60 -8.69 14.96
N GLU A 461 -6.33 -9.99 15.11
CA GLU A 461 -5.10 -10.46 15.74
C GLU A 461 -3.84 -10.00 14.97
N ARG A 462 -2.73 -9.87 15.70
CA ARG A 462 -1.44 -9.39 15.19
C ARG A 462 -0.65 -10.53 14.52
N TYR A 463 -0.95 -10.86 13.26
CA TYR A 463 -0.25 -11.95 12.55
C TYR A 463 1.18 -11.58 12.16
N VAL A 464 1.41 -10.36 11.65
CA VAL A 464 2.73 -9.95 11.14
C VAL A 464 2.96 -8.43 11.28
N PRO A 465 4.14 -7.96 11.71
CA PRO A 465 4.40 -6.53 11.91
C PRO A 465 4.57 -5.76 10.59
N LEU A 466 4.14 -4.50 10.61
CA LEU A 466 4.31 -3.48 9.57
C LEU A 466 5.40 -2.45 9.93
N GLY A 467 5.67 -2.31 11.23
CA GLY A 467 6.62 -1.37 11.83
C GLY A 467 6.67 -1.57 13.35
N GLU A 468 7.05 -0.53 14.10
CA GLU A 468 7.23 -0.57 15.57
C GLU A 468 5.96 -1.02 16.32
N ASP A 469 4.88 -0.24 16.16
CA ASP A 469 3.61 -0.42 16.87
C ASP A 469 2.44 -0.65 15.88
N SER A 470 2.66 -1.42 14.82
CA SER A 470 1.65 -1.62 13.77
C SER A 470 1.76 -3.02 13.14
N TRP A 471 0.61 -3.64 12.88
CA TRP A 471 0.50 -5.04 12.43
C TRP A 471 -0.55 -5.20 11.32
N TYR A 472 -0.41 -6.28 10.56
CA TYR A 472 -1.43 -6.74 9.62
C TYR A 472 -2.18 -7.95 10.20
N GLY A 473 -3.51 -7.90 10.12
CA GLY A 473 -4.45 -8.96 10.48
C GLY A 473 -4.98 -9.69 9.24
N MET A 474 -6.18 -10.25 9.30
CA MET A 474 -6.84 -10.86 8.14
C MET A 474 -7.70 -9.83 7.40
N GLY A 475 -7.05 -9.06 6.52
CA GLY A 475 -7.72 -8.01 5.73
C GLY A 475 -7.91 -6.68 6.47
N LEU A 476 -7.33 -6.53 7.66
CA LEU A 476 -7.32 -5.32 8.49
C LEU A 476 -5.88 -4.98 8.89
N MET A 477 -5.62 -3.72 9.22
CA MET A 477 -4.38 -3.24 9.83
C MET A 477 -4.66 -2.70 11.24
N GLU A 478 -3.68 -2.78 12.13
CA GLU A 478 -3.67 -2.10 13.43
C GLU A 478 -2.56 -1.03 13.47
N ASP A 479 -2.84 0.13 14.04
CA ASP A 479 -1.87 1.14 14.46
C ASP A 479 -2.11 1.43 15.95
N ALA A 480 -1.13 1.10 16.79
CA ALA A 480 -1.17 1.30 18.24
C ALA A 480 -0.12 2.34 18.71
N SER A 481 0.52 3.06 17.78
CA SER A 481 1.72 3.87 18.03
C SER A 481 1.55 5.05 18.99
N LEU A 482 0.30 5.43 19.31
CA LEU A 482 -0.07 6.46 20.28
C LEU A 482 -0.94 5.89 21.43
N GLY A 483 -0.83 4.59 21.74
CA GLY A 483 -1.44 3.99 22.93
C GLY A 483 -2.95 3.69 22.86
N LYS A 484 -3.58 3.86 21.70
CA LYS A 484 -4.97 3.45 21.38
C LYS A 484 -4.95 2.50 20.19
N GLN A 485 -5.78 1.45 20.20
CA GLN A 485 -5.86 0.50 19.08
C GLN A 485 -6.72 1.09 17.94
N VAL A 486 -6.08 1.63 16.90
CA VAL A 486 -6.76 2.09 15.69
C VAL A 486 -6.71 0.99 14.64
N TYR A 487 -7.86 0.41 14.32
CA TYR A 487 -7.98 -0.57 13.24
C TYR A 487 -8.44 0.12 11.95
N PHE A 488 -7.87 -0.26 10.81
CA PHE A 488 -8.12 0.41 9.52
C PHE A 488 -7.77 -0.47 8.30
N HIS A 489 -8.08 -0.02 7.08
CA HIS A 489 -7.45 -0.59 5.86
C HIS A 489 -7.33 0.43 4.71
N GLY A 490 -6.17 0.49 4.06
CA GLY A 490 -5.93 1.38 2.92
C GLY A 490 -6.40 0.79 1.57
N GLY A 491 -7.25 1.52 0.85
CA GLY A 491 -7.64 1.27 -0.52
C GLY A 491 -6.95 2.20 -1.52
N SER A 492 -6.46 1.65 -2.64
CA SER A 492 -5.93 2.41 -3.77
C SER A 492 -6.22 1.71 -5.11
N LEU A 493 -6.84 2.46 -6.03
CA LEU A 493 -6.95 2.17 -7.46
C LEU A 493 -6.69 3.47 -8.25
N ILE A 494 -6.69 3.45 -9.59
CA ILE A 494 -6.36 4.64 -10.38
C ILE A 494 -7.41 5.70 -10.14
N GLY A 495 -6.96 6.85 -9.63
CA GLY A 495 -7.80 7.98 -9.25
C GLY A 495 -8.78 7.72 -8.10
N PHE A 496 -8.59 6.65 -7.33
CA PHE A 496 -9.35 6.39 -6.11
C PHE A 496 -8.42 6.08 -4.94
N LYS A 497 -8.62 6.75 -3.80
CA LYS A 497 -7.92 6.46 -2.54
C LYS A 497 -8.93 6.46 -1.41
N SER A 498 -8.86 5.48 -0.53
CA SER A 498 -9.91 5.25 0.46
C SER A 498 -9.35 4.62 1.73
N ASN A 499 -9.99 4.89 2.86
CA ASN A 499 -9.68 4.25 4.13
C ASN A 499 -10.91 4.34 5.05
N PHE A 500 -11.02 3.42 5.99
CA PHE A 500 -11.93 3.52 7.13
C PHE A 500 -11.14 3.19 8.40
N TRP A 501 -11.55 3.78 9.51
CA TRP A 501 -10.91 3.61 10.81
C TRP A 501 -11.97 3.28 11.86
N PHE A 502 -11.59 2.50 12.87
CA PHE A 502 -12.41 2.34 14.07
C PHE A 502 -11.53 2.10 15.30
N ILE A 503 -12.00 2.60 16.45
CA ILE A 503 -11.36 2.51 17.76
C ILE A 503 -12.35 1.83 18.72
N PRO A 504 -12.29 0.48 18.87
CA PRO A 504 -13.29 -0.28 19.63
C PRO A 504 -13.43 0.12 21.10
N GLU A 505 -12.36 0.66 21.70
CA GLU A 505 -12.31 1.09 23.11
C GLU A 505 -13.22 2.30 23.38
N ASP A 506 -13.31 3.22 22.43
CA ASP A 506 -14.03 4.50 22.57
C ASP A 506 -15.31 4.57 21.70
N GLY A 507 -15.65 3.50 20.97
CA GLY A 507 -16.85 3.46 20.11
C GLY A 507 -16.80 4.35 18.86
N ILE A 508 -15.63 4.91 18.52
CA ILE A 508 -15.43 5.87 17.43
C ILE A 508 -15.09 5.16 16.12
N GLY A 509 -15.62 5.66 15.00
CA GLY A 509 -15.23 5.25 13.65
C GLY A 509 -15.25 6.40 12.64
N ALA A 510 -14.63 6.18 11.48
CA ALA A 510 -14.62 7.14 10.37
C ALA A 510 -14.40 6.45 9.02
N VAL A 511 -14.87 7.08 7.94
CA VAL A 511 -14.67 6.64 6.54
C VAL A 511 -14.23 7.85 5.74
N LEU A 512 -13.20 7.72 4.89
CA LEU A 512 -12.81 8.77 3.94
C LEU A 512 -12.48 8.16 2.58
N LEU A 513 -13.22 8.56 1.56
CA LEU A 513 -13.13 8.11 0.16
C LEU A 513 -12.79 9.31 -0.73
N THR A 514 -11.77 9.22 -1.60
CA THR A 514 -11.36 10.30 -2.50
C THR A 514 -11.41 9.86 -3.96
N ASN A 515 -11.72 10.81 -4.84
CA ASN A 515 -11.74 10.61 -6.30
C ASN A 515 -10.46 11.14 -6.99
N SER A 516 -9.34 11.15 -6.27
CA SER A 516 -8.03 11.48 -6.82
C SER A 516 -6.90 10.68 -6.18
N ASP A 517 -5.91 10.29 -6.98
CA ASP A 517 -4.65 9.69 -6.51
C ASP A 517 -3.93 10.56 -5.47
N THR A 518 -4.04 11.89 -5.57
CA THR A 518 -3.43 12.82 -4.61
C THR A 518 -4.05 12.74 -3.21
N GLY A 519 -5.26 12.16 -3.09
CA GLY A 519 -5.94 11.88 -1.82
C GLY A 519 -5.18 10.93 -0.90
N GLN A 520 -4.21 10.17 -1.41
CA GLN A 520 -3.25 9.40 -0.62
C GLN A 520 -2.50 10.28 0.41
N GLY A 521 -2.31 11.57 0.11
CA GLY A 521 -1.71 12.54 1.01
C GLY A 521 -2.59 12.92 2.21
N ILE A 522 -3.92 12.76 2.09
CA ILE A 522 -4.91 13.06 3.12
C ILE A 522 -4.99 11.90 4.13
N LEU A 523 -5.13 10.65 3.67
CA LEU A 523 -5.51 9.49 4.51
C LEU A 523 -4.75 9.43 5.85
N GLY A 524 -3.42 9.39 5.82
CA GLY A 524 -2.60 9.29 7.03
C GLY A 524 -2.61 10.52 7.93
N LEU A 525 -2.96 11.70 7.39
CA LEU A 525 -3.11 12.92 8.20
C LEU A 525 -4.50 13.03 8.80
N PHE A 526 -5.54 12.58 8.10
CA PHE A 526 -6.89 12.51 8.65
C PHE A 526 -6.91 11.62 9.90
N GLN A 527 -6.25 10.45 9.88
CA GLN A 527 -6.07 9.61 11.06
C GLN A 527 -5.41 10.40 12.22
N ARG A 528 -4.32 11.13 11.94
CA ARG A 528 -3.62 11.95 12.94
C ARG A 528 -4.54 13.07 13.48
N LYS A 529 -5.20 13.85 12.62
CA LYS A 529 -6.13 14.94 13.00
C LYS A 529 -7.32 14.43 13.83
N LEU A 530 -7.86 13.27 13.48
CA LEU A 530 -8.93 12.62 14.23
C LEU A 530 -8.45 12.30 15.66
N LEU A 531 -7.29 11.64 15.81
CA LEU A 531 -6.73 11.33 17.12
C LEU A 531 -6.37 12.59 17.94
N GLU A 532 -5.82 13.62 17.30
CA GLU A 532 -5.54 14.92 17.93
C GLU A 532 -6.78 15.55 18.55
N LEU A 533 -7.90 15.54 17.82
CA LEU A 533 -9.13 16.17 18.27
C LEU A 533 -9.88 15.31 19.28
N LEU A 534 -9.81 13.97 19.19
CA LEU A 534 -10.40 13.05 20.16
C LEU A 534 -9.64 13.08 21.50
N TYR A 535 -8.31 13.16 21.49
CA TYR A 535 -7.49 12.94 22.69
C TYR A 535 -6.64 14.13 23.13
N ASP A 536 -6.94 15.35 22.63
CA ASP A 536 -6.22 16.60 22.91
C ASP A 536 -4.71 16.45 22.66
N GLY A 537 -4.35 16.08 21.43
CA GLY A 537 -2.99 15.80 21.00
C GLY A 537 -2.26 17.00 20.36
N ASN A 538 -0.94 16.85 20.19
CA ASN A 538 -0.06 17.80 19.48
C ASN A 538 -0.55 18.02 18.02
N LYS A 539 -0.55 19.25 17.50
CA LYS A 539 -1.09 19.58 16.16
C LYS A 539 -0.16 19.21 14.99
N GLU A 540 0.27 17.96 14.94
CA GLU A 540 1.15 17.44 13.88
C GLU A 540 0.44 17.36 12.51
N ALA A 541 -0.88 17.16 12.47
CA ALA A 541 -1.62 16.94 11.22
C ALA A 541 -1.56 18.13 10.26
N ASP A 542 -1.81 19.33 10.78
CA ASP A 542 -1.81 20.59 10.02
C ASP A 542 -0.39 20.95 9.55
N GLU A 543 0.62 20.79 10.42
CA GLU A 543 2.04 21.03 10.09
C GLU A 543 2.56 20.04 9.01
N ASN A 544 2.23 18.75 9.16
CA ASN A 544 2.58 17.73 8.18
C ASN A 544 1.79 17.90 6.87
N LEU A 545 0.62 18.53 6.86
CA LEU A 545 -0.11 18.85 5.62
C LEU A 545 0.69 19.84 4.78
N ALA A 546 1.03 21.00 5.33
CA ALA A 546 1.78 22.05 4.64
C ALA A 546 3.11 21.52 4.06
N ALA A 547 3.84 20.74 4.86
CA ALA A 547 5.07 20.10 4.40
C ALA A 547 4.82 19.04 3.30
N SER A 548 3.74 18.25 3.38
CA SER A 548 3.40 17.24 2.36
C SER A 548 3.09 17.85 1.00
N VAL A 549 2.42 19.01 0.99
CA VAL A 549 2.12 19.76 -0.25
C VAL A 549 3.42 20.21 -0.91
N LYS A 550 4.31 20.86 -0.15
CA LYS A 550 5.62 21.34 -0.62
C LYS A 550 6.52 20.20 -1.10
N LEU A 551 6.87 19.27 -0.21
CA LEU A 551 7.83 18.20 -0.51
C LEU A 551 7.31 17.25 -1.60
N GLY A 552 5.98 17.06 -1.66
CA GLY A 552 5.34 16.35 -2.75
C GLY A 552 5.47 17.08 -4.10
N ALA A 553 5.41 18.41 -4.14
CA ALA A 553 5.59 19.16 -5.38
C ALA A 553 7.02 19.03 -5.91
N GLU A 554 8.03 19.20 -5.04
CA GLU A 554 9.45 19.02 -5.37
C GLU A 554 9.74 17.62 -5.92
N ALA A 555 9.26 16.56 -5.25
CA ALA A 555 9.44 15.18 -5.71
C ALA A 555 8.75 14.91 -7.07
N ARG A 556 7.60 15.54 -7.33
CA ARG A 556 6.88 15.44 -8.62
C ARG A 556 7.53 16.27 -9.73
N GLU A 557 8.25 17.34 -9.42
CA GLU A 557 9.10 18.06 -10.37
C GLU A 557 10.34 17.23 -10.71
N LYS A 558 11.08 16.78 -9.69
CA LYS A 558 12.24 15.89 -9.83
C LYS A 558 11.93 14.62 -10.65
N GLY A 559 10.79 13.98 -10.38
CA GLY A 559 10.36 12.76 -11.07
C GLY A 559 10.07 12.95 -12.58
N ARG A 560 9.82 14.18 -13.03
CA ARG A 560 9.59 14.52 -14.45
C ARG A 560 10.86 14.93 -15.19
N GLU A 561 11.98 15.15 -14.50
CA GLU A 561 13.25 15.48 -15.14
C GLU A 561 13.69 14.39 -16.15
N GLY A 562 14.16 14.83 -17.32
CA GLY A 562 14.64 13.96 -18.40
C GLY A 562 13.54 13.26 -19.22
N ILE A 563 12.26 13.50 -18.94
CA ILE A 563 11.14 12.94 -19.72
C ILE A 563 10.82 13.84 -20.91
N VAL A 564 10.82 13.26 -22.11
CA VAL A 564 10.29 13.85 -23.34
C VAL A 564 8.84 13.40 -23.48
N GLU A 565 7.90 14.32 -23.23
CA GLU A 565 6.46 14.06 -23.09
C GLU A 565 5.86 13.25 -24.25
N LYS A 566 6.21 13.60 -25.49
CA LYS A 566 5.69 12.98 -26.73
C LYS A 566 6.64 11.93 -27.30
N GLY A 567 7.66 11.58 -26.52
CA GLY A 567 8.82 10.78 -26.88
C GLY A 567 9.80 11.52 -27.80
N ASP A 568 11.07 11.14 -27.71
CA ASP A 568 12.09 11.49 -28.69
C ASP A 568 11.82 10.71 -29.99
N PRO A 569 11.65 11.37 -31.16
CA PRO A 569 11.31 10.68 -32.39
C PRO A 569 12.36 9.65 -32.86
N ALA A 570 13.65 9.83 -32.55
CA ALA A 570 14.69 8.88 -32.90
C ALA A 570 14.66 7.65 -31.97
N VAL A 571 14.38 7.84 -30.68
CA VAL A 571 14.17 6.73 -29.73
C VAL A 571 12.92 5.94 -30.10
N LEU A 572 11.77 6.62 -30.29
CA LEU A 572 10.51 5.97 -30.67
C LEU A 572 10.60 5.19 -31.98
N ALA A 573 11.36 5.68 -32.97
CA ALA A 573 11.56 4.99 -34.25
C ALA A 573 12.31 3.63 -34.13
N THR A 574 12.93 3.33 -32.98
CA THR A 574 13.55 2.02 -32.74
C THR A 574 12.58 0.95 -32.23
N LEU A 575 11.36 1.32 -31.80
CA LEU A 575 10.39 0.39 -31.22
C LEU A 575 9.86 -0.64 -32.23
N ALA A 576 9.53 -1.84 -31.75
CA ALA A 576 8.78 -2.82 -32.52
C ALA A 576 7.28 -2.45 -32.52
N PRO A 577 6.52 -2.74 -33.59
CA PRO A 577 5.08 -2.50 -33.61
C PRO A 577 4.30 -3.40 -32.64
N ARG A 578 4.91 -4.53 -32.22
CA ARG A 578 4.32 -5.53 -31.34
C ARG A 578 5.40 -6.23 -30.53
N TYR A 579 5.08 -6.48 -29.26
CA TYR A 579 5.81 -7.31 -28.33
C TYR A 579 4.84 -8.26 -27.62
N VAL A 580 5.37 -9.31 -27.01
CA VAL A 580 4.62 -10.23 -26.13
C VAL A 580 5.44 -10.61 -24.92
N SER A 581 4.80 -10.64 -23.75
CA SER A 581 5.32 -11.22 -22.51
C SER A 581 4.48 -12.47 -22.16
N PRO A 582 5.08 -13.57 -21.69
CA PRO A 582 4.32 -14.73 -21.22
C PRO A 582 3.39 -14.41 -20.05
N GLU A 583 3.78 -13.45 -19.20
CA GLU A 583 3.02 -13.06 -18.00
C GLU A 583 2.19 -11.80 -18.25
N LEU A 584 2.80 -10.77 -18.87
CA LEU A 584 2.14 -9.47 -19.08
C LEU A 584 1.37 -9.37 -20.41
N GLY A 585 1.36 -10.43 -21.22
CA GLY A 585 0.55 -10.51 -22.43
C GLY A 585 1.05 -9.66 -23.60
N PRO A 586 0.16 -9.27 -24.53
CA PRO A 586 0.54 -8.50 -25.71
C PRO A 586 0.74 -7.01 -25.38
N LEU A 587 1.72 -6.40 -26.03
CA LEU A 587 1.90 -4.94 -26.08
C LEU A 587 2.04 -4.51 -27.54
N THR A 588 1.21 -3.57 -28.00
CA THR A 588 1.31 -3.00 -29.36
C THR A 588 1.64 -1.51 -29.33
N ILE A 589 2.41 -1.07 -30.33
CA ILE A 589 2.79 0.32 -30.53
C ILE A 589 2.06 0.86 -31.77
N SER A 590 1.35 1.98 -31.63
CA SER A 590 0.71 2.71 -32.75
C SER A 590 1.06 4.21 -32.72
N THR A 591 0.91 4.88 -33.86
CA THR A 591 1.06 6.35 -33.94
C THR A 591 -0.23 6.97 -34.47
N GLU A 592 -0.87 7.79 -33.65
CA GLU A 592 -2.20 8.36 -33.91
C GLU A 592 -2.20 9.84 -33.48
N ASN A 593 -2.70 10.73 -34.34
CA ASN A 593 -2.81 12.18 -34.08
C ASN A 593 -1.48 12.87 -33.67
N GLY A 594 -0.33 12.33 -34.08
CA GLY A 594 0.99 12.88 -33.74
C GLY A 594 1.50 12.47 -32.34
N LEU A 595 0.83 11.54 -31.67
CA LEU A 595 1.32 10.85 -30.47
C LEU A 595 1.61 9.39 -30.79
N THR A 596 2.61 8.82 -30.12
CA THR A 596 2.81 7.36 -30.12
C THR A 596 2.14 6.77 -28.88
N TRP A 597 1.55 5.60 -29.03
CA TRP A 597 0.73 4.93 -28.02
C TRP A 597 1.22 3.52 -27.78
N ALA A 598 1.26 3.11 -26.52
CA ALA A 598 1.33 1.71 -26.13
C ALA A 598 -0.08 1.22 -25.75
N THR A 599 -0.46 0.03 -26.21
CA THR A 599 -1.71 -0.64 -25.83
C THR A 599 -1.39 -2.02 -25.27
N VAL A 600 -1.96 -2.35 -24.11
CA VAL A 600 -1.90 -3.65 -23.43
C VAL A 600 -3.33 -4.14 -23.17
N THR A 601 -3.52 -5.35 -22.63
CA THR A 601 -4.87 -5.90 -22.38
C THR A 601 -5.71 -5.00 -21.46
N SER A 602 -5.09 -4.41 -20.44
CA SER A 602 -5.78 -3.56 -19.45
C SER A 602 -6.06 -2.12 -19.90
N GLY A 603 -5.48 -1.65 -21.02
CA GLY A 603 -5.72 -0.28 -21.50
C GLY A 603 -4.69 0.27 -22.49
N LYS A 604 -4.86 1.56 -22.82
CA LYS A 604 -4.03 2.30 -23.78
C LYS A 604 -3.44 3.56 -23.14
N SER A 605 -2.19 3.86 -23.45
CA SER A 605 -1.45 5.04 -22.94
C SER A 605 -0.66 5.71 -24.05
N ALA A 606 -0.68 7.05 -24.10
CA ALA A 606 0.30 7.80 -24.88
C ALA A 606 1.67 7.62 -24.22
N ILE A 607 2.75 7.56 -25.00
CA ILE A 607 4.09 7.29 -24.47
C ILE A 607 5.08 8.43 -24.67
N GLY A 608 5.76 8.77 -23.58
CA GLY A 608 6.96 9.57 -23.55
C GLY A 608 8.22 8.70 -23.52
N THR A 609 9.39 9.32 -23.56
CA THR A 609 10.68 8.62 -23.43
C THR A 609 11.58 9.34 -22.44
N LYS A 610 12.46 8.58 -21.76
CA LYS A 610 13.50 9.11 -20.87
C LYS A 610 14.83 8.43 -21.15
N ALA A 611 15.90 9.21 -21.27
CA ALA A 611 17.26 8.68 -21.24
C ALA A 611 17.63 8.34 -19.78
N ASN A 612 18.21 7.17 -19.56
CA ASN A 612 18.66 6.68 -18.26
C ASN A 612 20.15 6.97 -18.07
N ASP A 613 20.61 7.10 -16.82
CA ASP A 613 22.02 7.40 -16.50
C ASP A 613 23.01 6.28 -16.93
N ASP A 614 22.52 5.07 -17.19
CA ASP A 614 23.30 3.94 -17.75
C ASP A 614 23.39 3.96 -19.30
N GLY A 615 22.80 4.97 -19.95
CA GLY A 615 22.77 5.11 -21.41
C GLY A 615 21.66 4.31 -22.11
N THR A 616 20.85 3.55 -21.37
CA THR A 616 19.62 2.94 -21.92
C THR A 616 18.51 4.00 -22.06
N ASN A 617 17.43 3.65 -22.75
CA ASN A 617 16.23 4.49 -22.83
C ASN A 617 15.05 3.77 -22.17
N SER A 618 14.15 4.54 -21.58
CA SER A 618 12.87 4.07 -21.04
C SER A 618 11.71 4.66 -21.85
N VAL A 619 10.73 3.82 -22.17
CA VAL A 619 9.38 4.27 -22.55
C VAL A 619 8.57 4.53 -21.28
N ILE A 620 7.86 5.65 -21.21
CA ILE A 620 7.08 6.06 -20.04
C ILE A 620 5.60 6.15 -20.42
N PHE A 621 4.71 5.51 -19.66
CA PHE A 621 3.26 5.69 -19.82
C PHE A 621 2.84 7.06 -19.28
N MET A 622 2.14 7.84 -20.11
CA MET A 622 1.79 9.23 -19.83
C MET A 622 0.33 9.40 -19.35
N THR A 623 -0.42 8.29 -19.25
CA THR A 623 -1.80 8.29 -18.74
C THR A 623 -1.83 8.71 -17.26
N PRO A 624 -2.72 9.63 -16.85
CA PRO A 624 -2.90 9.99 -15.45
C PRO A 624 -3.13 8.75 -14.57
N GLY A 625 -2.37 8.63 -13.48
CA GLY A 625 -2.42 7.51 -12.53
C GLY A 625 -1.68 6.24 -12.97
N PHE A 626 -1.16 6.19 -14.19
CA PHE A 626 -0.24 5.15 -14.67
C PHE A 626 1.24 5.60 -14.74
N PHE A 627 1.50 6.87 -14.43
CA PHE A 627 2.83 7.45 -14.42
C PHE A 627 3.71 6.85 -13.32
N GLY A 628 4.93 6.43 -13.66
CA GLY A 628 5.95 5.97 -12.71
C GLY A 628 6.59 4.62 -13.03
N PHE A 629 6.05 3.86 -13.99
CA PHE A 629 6.60 2.56 -14.41
C PHE A 629 7.32 2.67 -15.76
N PRO A 630 8.67 2.72 -15.79
CA PRO A 630 9.44 2.74 -17.03
C PRO A 630 9.49 1.34 -17.67
N LEU A 631 9.25 1.29 -18.98
CA LEU A 631 9.54 0.14 -19.83
C LEU A 631 10.93 0.35 -20.46
N ILE A 632 11.95 -0.31 -19.91
CA ILE A 632 13.34 -0.13 -20.33
C ILE A 632 13.57 -0.82 -21.68
N MET A 633 14.08 -0.07 -22.64
CA MET A 633 14.35 -0.51 -24.01
C MET A 633 15.70 -1.23 -24.06
N GLY A 634 15.74 -2.39 -24.72
CA GLY A 634 16.98 -3.13 -24.93
C GLY A 634 16.86 -4.18 -26.02
N GLU A 635 17.83 -5.10 -26.06
CA GLU A 635 17.86 -6.24 -26.97
C GLU A 635 18.18 -7.53 -26.17
N ARG A 636 17.51 -8.64 -26.51
CA ARG A 636 17.85 -9.99 -26.03
C ARG A 636 17.76 -10.96 -27.20
N GLU A 637 18.77 -11.81 -27.37
CA GLU A 637 18.82 -12.85 -28.41
C GLU A 637 18.58 -12.34 -29.85
N GLY A 638 18.99 -11.10 -30.17
CA GLY A 638 18.77 -10.48 -31.48
C GLY A 638 17.36 -9.91 -31.70
N LYS A 639 16.54 -9.85 -30.64
CA LYS A 639 15.19 -9.26 -30.65
C LYS A 639 15.12 -8.03 -29.74
N ARG A 640 14.34 -7.02 -30.15
CA ARG A 640 14.05 -5.87 -29.29
C ARG A 640 13.21 -6.31 -28.09
N VAL A 641 13.48 -5.72 -26.93
CA VAL A 641 12.69 -5.96 -25.70
C VAL A 641 12.27 -4.64 -25.04
N LEU A 642 11.14 -4.70 -24.33
CA LEU A 642 10.72 -3.73 -23.33
C LEU A 642 10.66 -4.46 -21.98
N ILE A 643 11.44 -4.00 -21.01
CA ILE A 643 11.57 -4.64 -19.69
C ILE A 643 10.81 -3.79 -18.67
N LEU A 644 9.79 -4.37 -18.05
CA LEU A 644 9.15 -3.82 -16.86
C LEU A 644 9.79 -4.43 -15.62
N MET A 645 10.02 -3.63 -14.58
CA MET A 645 10.49 -4.14 -13.29
C MET A 645 9.68 -3.55 -12.14
N ASP A 646 9.23 -4.42 -11.25
CA ASP A 646 9.03 -4.05 -9.84
C ASP A 646 10.29 -4.43 -9.04
N ALA A 647 10.33 -4.24 -7.72
CA ALA A 647 11.55 -4.51 -6.95
C ALA A 647 11.93 -6.00 -6.87
N GLN A 648 11.05 -6.93 -7.26
CA GLN A 648 11.27 -8.39 -7.29
C GLN A 648 11.35 -8.96 -8.70
N HIS A 649 10.42 -8.55 -9.54
CA HIS A 649 10.12 -9.25 -10.77
C HIS A 649 10.61 -8.45 -11.97
N GLU A 650 11.34 -9.12 -12.85
CA GLU A 650 11.70 -8.60 -14.17
C GLU A 650 10.79 -9.25 -15.22
N TYR A 651 9.87 -8.48 -15.77
CA TYR A 651 8.96 -8.95 -16.81
C TYR A 651 9.45 -8.46 -18.17
N VAL A 652 9.63 -9.37 -19.11
CA VAL A 652 10.13 -9.05 -20.46
C VAL A 652 8.98 -9.13 -21.45
N PHE A 653 8.73 -8.02 -22.15
CA PHE A 653 8.01 -8.01 -23.42
C PHE A 653 9.04 -8.17 -24.55
N THR A 654 8.98 -9.27 -25.28
CA THR A 654 9.91 -9.58 -26.38
C THR A 654 9.24 -9.31 -27.73
N GLU A 655 9.99 -8.77 -28.69
CA GLU A 655 9.51 -8.49 -30.05
C GLU A 655 8.86 -9.72 -30.69
N ASP A 656 7.62 -9.54 -31.14
CA ASP A 656 6.81 -10.57 -31.78
C ASP A 656 6.67 -10.25 -33.27
N ALA A 657 7.15 -11.15 -34.12
CA ALA A 657 7.13 -10.96 -35.57
C ALA A 657 5.73 -11.33 -36.09
N ALA A 658 5.01 -10.32 -36.60
CA ALA A 658 3.64 -10.42 -37.09
C ALA A 658 3.50 -11.21 -38.41
#